data_AF-A0A419EM66-F1
#
_entry.id   AF-A0A419EM66-F1
#
_cell.length_a   1.000
_cell.length_b   1.000
_cell.length_c   1.000
_cell.angle_alpha   90.00
_cell.angle_beta   90.00
_cell.angle_gamma   90.00
#
_symmetry.space_group_name_H-M   'P 1'
#
loop_
_entity.id
_entity.type
_entity.pdbx_description
1 polymer ?
#
loop_
_entity_poly.entity_id
_entity_poly.type
_entity_poly.pdbx_seq_one_letter_code
_entity_poly.pdbx_strand_id
1 'polypeptide(L)'
;MIKNFTLLLTICVLVFTTTILSQSSGDYRSVADGNWSSLSTWEIYDGGTSTWIPAAVVPTGTEKISIQSSDTVTVDIALSDVSGYIYCQGGLSIGATGSLAFSSGTYEHARNAGTIPTATWGVGSTCLITGSTSVAPSNGSQNYYNYTWNCTAQSANLHVGWLGNTISGNVSCFAPADKQFRMTSSAGTNQTITIKGDVIVDGGYLSASGSSGAANYKIVVGGNINLINGKLSLVAGSGGLAVWYLAGNLNLTSSAAQFITPSNKTAGTKLVFAKKDGIQYFNNNEGKINDQSVYYDVDSNATLQLNSPLTVNKDLNLVDGVVVSTATNLLTIASTGNITSSNSSFVDGPLAMVVAATSATKTFTIGKGVAYRPLTLTVNHLDATAKTYTAELFNTAPVARTLPSTLQSVSTVRYINLLKGTGAELSPTLGATAQLYYDTDDAVLDASLARVAKDDGAGNWENLGGSGTVIPTGSITSNTFFTLGASTDFVIAKSNPDVVVVVPTVTTDPVIDISTTTATGGGNVTNNGGAAVTARGVCWNTTGSPTVADSKTTDGNGNGTFVSSITGLTPGATYHLRAYATNSAGTGYGEEIVFVALSELVVPTVTSAAVTNIVYKNATGGGNVTLWGGTAVTERGICWNTTGNPTIADEYTTSGSGTGSFTANMGGLSLSTNYYVRAYAKNSTGIGYGDQVSFRTPDPAPTVIKIVAQDGSGDYTTVQAAFDAVTPYYTGKWYIYVKNGTYYEKLLLPVGKINVVLVGESKENTILTYDDYSGKNANSSGTSTSYSTAIDADDFEAQNITFRNTATAAQAVALRTNGDRQEYYNCNILGFQDTYYTWGGSRAHRVYNKNCLIQGSVDFIFGRDIVVFDSCTINCNRNNGTLTAANTDAGYLYGYVFNNCTITTDVIGFDGNAITNFYLGRPWQSSPRTVFINCYEPANLNAEGWQQWGATKPGLYAEYNCFGPGSGYSTRFSTWTADVKPTVSQLTSEEAAAYTLVNIYAKNTSNAPYGENWLPSKEPIDYSIIPVELNSFSATVQNDKVVLKWKTATETNNSGWSVERSKDNDVWKSITFIPGAGTTTSIKEYSYTDKNLQSGSYQYRLKQIDLDGTFEYSSIQTAKVEMIPQEYSLKNFPNPFNPSTTIKYALPKDSKVQIIIYNTLGEKVANVVDLQQEAGVYETTFDAGNLTSGIYLYQLITDEKVLTEKMMLVK
;
A
#
# COMPACT_ATOMS: atom_id res chain seq x y z
N MET A 1 -15.70 -15.53 9.67
CA MET A 1 -15.16 -14.17 9.44
C MET A 1 -13.73 -14.18 8.84
N ILE A 2 -13.25 -15.31 8.29
CA ILE A 2 -11.91 -15.47 7.67
C ILE A 2 -12.09 -16.16 6.30
N LYS A 3 -12.77 -15.50 5.35
CA LYS A 3 -12.93 -16.03 3.97
C LYS A 3 -12.77 -14.99 2.85
N ASN A 4 -12.48 -13.73 3.18
CA ASN A 4 -12.42 -12.66 2.17
C ASN A 4 -10.99 -12.16 1.85
N PHE A 5 -9.94 -12.88 2.26
CA PHE A 5 -8.55 -12.44 2.03
C PHE A 5 -7.90 -12.99 0.75
N THR A 6 -8.63 -13.74 -0.08
CA THR A 6 -8.03 -14.43 -1.24
C THR A 6 -8.37 -13.81 -2.61
N LEU A 7 -9.15 -12.73 -2.67
CA LEU A 7 -9.61 -12.18 -3.96
C LEU A 7 -8.77 -11.01 -4.50
N LEU A 8 -7.72 -10.57 -3.80
CA LEU A 8 -6.89 -9.44 -4.21
C LEU A 8 -5.65 -9.79 -5.05
N LEU A 9 -5.41 -11.08 -5.34
CA LEU A 9 -4.22 -11.51 -6.08
C LEU A 9 -4.49 -11.95 -7.54
N THR A 10 -5.75 -11.93 -7.99
CA THR A 10 -6.15 -12.55 -9.26
C THR A 10 -6.46 -11.56 -10.39
N ILE A 11 -6.25 -10.24 -10.22
CA ILE A 11 -6.57 -9.24 -11.27
C ILE A 11 -5.33 -8.55 -11.88
N CYS A 12 -4.10 -8.99 -11.55
CA CYS A 12 -2.88 -8.56 -12.26
C CYS A 12 -2.21 -9.66 -13.10
N VAL A 13 -2.88 -10.80 -13.30
CA VAL A 13 -2.42 -11.84 -14.23
C VAL A 13 -3.30 -11.78 -15.46
N LEU A 14 -3.03 -10.81 -16.33
CA LEU A 14 -3.46 -10.90 -17.72
C LEU A 14 -2.79 -12.15 -18.29
N VAL A 15 -3.59 -13.21 -18.44
CA VAL A 15 -3.25 -14.36 -19.25
C VAL A 15 -2.95 -13.81 -20.63
N PHE A 16 -1.67 -13.74 -20.99
CA PHE A 16 -1.24 -13.57 -22.37
C PHE A 16 -1.64 -14.85 -23.12
N THR A 17 -2.95 -14.98 -23.41
CA THR A 17 -3.38 -15.81 -24.51
C THR A 17 -2.78 -15.17 -25.76
N THR A 18 -2.27 -16.03 -26.64
CA THR A 18 -1.65 -15.69 -27.92
C THR A 18 -2.66 -14.95 -28.81
N THR A 19 -2.90 -13.68 -28.51
CA THR A 19 -3.55 -12.75 -29.41
C THR A 19 -2.47 -12.34 -30.39
N ILE A 20 -2.68 -12.72 -31.65
CA ILE A 20 -1.95 -12.18 -32.78
C ILE A 20 -2.10 -10.66 -32.67
N LEU A 21 -1.06 -9.95 -32.22
CA LEU A 21 -1.10 -8.51 -32.03
C LEU A 21 -1.41 -7.85 -33.38
N SER A 22 -2.58 -7.23 -33.51
CA SER A 22 -2.98 -6.54 -34.74
C SER A 22 -1.91 -5.49 -35.12
N GLN A 23 -1.58 -5.43 -36.41
CA GLN A 23 -0.63 -4.45 -36.95
C GLN A 23 -1.22 -3.05 -36.81
N SER A 24 -0.42 -2.10 -36.34
CA SER A 24 -0.82 -0.69 -36.18
C SER A 24 0.13 0.21 -36.96
N SER A 25 -0.35 1.39 -37.38
CA SER A 25 0.51 2.39 -38.03
C SER A 25 1.73 2.66 -37.15
N GLY A 26 2.92 2.58 -37.72
CA GLY A 26 4.19 2.73 -36.98
C GLY A 26 4.82 1.43 -36.46
N ASP A 27 4.18 0.27 -36.64
CA ASP A 27 4.83 -1.03 -36.38
C ASP A 27 5.98 -1.24 -37.38
N TYR A 28 7.11 -1.77 -36.90
CA TYR A 28 8.28 -2.11 -37.69
C TYR A 28 8.42 -3.61 -37.89
N ARG A 29 8.98 -4.03 -39.02
CA ARG A 29 9.48 -5.41 -39.21
C ARG A 29 10.76 -5.47 -40.01
N SER A 30 11.55 -6.53 -39.79
CA SER A 30 12.67 -6.86 -40.67
C SER A 30 12.18 -7.36 -42.02
N VAL A 31 12.95 -7.10 -43.08
CA VAL A 31 12.70 -7.64 -44.44
C VAL A 31 13.86 -8.40 -45.04
N ALA A 32 15.03 -8.31 -44.43
CA ALA A 32 16.25 -9.00 -44.83
C ALA A 32 17.23 -9.03 -43.64
N ASP A 33 18.22 -9.91 -43.75
CA ASP A 33 19.40 -9.86 -42.88
C ASP A 33 20.06 -8.48 -42.95
N GLY A 34 20.55 -7.98 -41.81
CA GLY A 34 21.33 -6.74 -41.81
C GLY A 34 21.55 -6.11 -40.45
N ASN A 35 22.06 -4.88 -40.49
CA ASN A 35 22.35 -4.08 -39.32
C ASN A 35 21.12 -3.27 -38.91
N TRP A 36 20.91 -3.09 -37.60
CA TRP A 36 19.82 -2.27 -37.07
C TRP A 36 19.88 -0.84 -37.62
N SER A 37 21.08 -0.29 -37.81
CA SER A 37 21.30 1.03 -38.40
C SER A 37 20.96 1.17 -39.89
N SER A 38 20.69 0.06 -40.60
CA SER A 38 20.43 0.09 -42.05
C SER A 38 18.94 0.21 -42.37
N LEU A 39 18.54 1.23 -43.14
CA LEU A 39 17.16 1.38 -43.61
C LEU A 39 16.70 0.19 -44.48
N SER A 40 17.62 -0.45 -45.20
CA SER A 40 17.29 -1.62 -46.03
C SER A 40 16.86 -2.85 -45.22
N THR A 41 17.08 -2.85 -43.91
CA THR A 41 16.68 -3.93 -43.01
C THR A 41 15.22 -3.82 -42.61
N TRP A 42 14.59 -2.64 -42.74
CA TRP A 42 13.30 -2.35 -42.10
C TRP A 42 12.21 -1.92 -43.08
N GLU A 43 11.00 -2.43 -42.85
CA GLU A 43 9.75 -1.86 -43.33
C GLU A 43 8.93 -1.34 -42.14
N ILE A 44 8.09 -0.34 -42.40
CA ILE A 44 7.13 0.23 -41.46
C ILE A 44 5.71 0.02 -41.97
N TYR A 45 4.78 -0.26 -41.06
CA TYR A 45 3.36 -0.39 -41.39
C TYR A 45 2.72 0.99 -41.48
N ASP A 46 2.14 1.32 -42.64
CA ASP A 46 1.65 2.68 -42.90
C ASP A 46 0.33 3.00 -42.18
N GLY A 47 -0.48 1.98 -41.87
CA GLY A 47 -1.85 2.08 -41.34
C GLY A 47 -2.87 2.78 -42.26
N GLY A 48 -2.43 3.59 -43.23
CA GLY A 48 -3.29 4.27 -44.19
C GLY A 48 -3.78 3.35 -45.31
N THR A 49 -2.88 2.59 -45.94
CA THR A 49 -3.23 1.59 -46.95
C THR A 49 -3.24 0.16 -46.42
N SER A 50 -2.92 -0.01 -45.13
CA SER A 50 -2.78 -1.32 -44.49
C SER A 50 -1.65 -2.16 -45.10
N THR A 51 -0.61 -1.51 -45.64
CA THR A 51 0.54 -2.17 -46.27
C THR A 51 1.85 -1.86 -45.55
N TRP A 52 2.83 -2.73 -45.78
CA TRP A 52 4.21 -2.51 -45.37
C TRP A 52 4.95 -1.77 -46.48
N ILE A 53 5.67 -0.72 -46.10
CA ILE A 53 6.45 0.11 -47.00
C ILE A 53 7.88 0.25 -46.47
N PRO A 54 8.89 0.51 -47.33
CA PRO A 54 10.27 0.74 -46.89
C PRO A 54 10.35 1.82 -45.81
N ALA A 55 11.06 1.54 -44.73
CA ALA A 55 11.18 2.50 -43.63
C ALA A 55 12.05 3.70 -44.03
N ALA A 56 11.59 4.92 -43.72
CA ALA A 56 12.36 6.15 -43.94
C ALA A 56 13.35 6.44 -42.80
N VAL A 57 13.12 5.86 -41.61
CA VAL A 57 13.98 5.92 -40.43
C VAL A 57 14.04 4.53 -39.79
N VAL A 58 15.18 4.17 -39.19
CA VAL A 58 15.33 2.91 -38.46
C VAL A 58 14.54 2.96 -37.14
N PRO A 59 14.04 1.82 -36.63
CA PRO A 59 13.33 1.78 -35.36
C PRO A 59 14.22 2.25 -34.20
N THR A 60 13.63 3.00 -33.26
CA THR A 60 14.36 3.59 -32.12
C THR A 60 14.28 2.75 -30.85
N GLY A 61 13.34 1.81 -30.77
CA GLY A 61 13.11 0.94 -29.61
C GLY A 61 11.92 1.34 -28.75
N THR A 62 11.23 2.44 -29.05
CA THR A 62 9.95 2.81 -28.41
C THR A 62 8.74 2.18 -29.12
N GLU A 63 8.96 1.67 -30.33
CA GLU A 63 7.93 1.11 -31.21
C GLU A 63 7.72 -0.39 -30.98
N LYS A 64 6.77 -0.97 -31.72
CA LYS A 64 6.63 -2.41 -31.85
C LYS A 64 7.44 -2.89 -33.06
N ILE A 65 8.40 -3.78 -32.83
CA ILE A 65 9.43 -4.17 -33.80
C ILE A 65 9.42 -5.69 -33.94
N SER A 66 9.20 -6.21 -35.16
CA SER A 66 9.13 -7.64 -35.42
C SER A 66 10.34 -8.12 -36.23
N ILE A 67 11.16 -9.00 -35.67
CA ILE A 67 12.22 -9.70 -36.41
C ILE A 67 11.62 -10.97 -37.02
N GLN A 68 11.44 -10.97 -38.35
CA GLN A 68 10.82 -12.07 -39.09
C GLN A 68 11.65 -13.35 -39.00
N SER A 69 11.00 -14.51 -39.10
CA SER A 69 11.62 -15.83 -38.87
C SER A 69 12.76 -16.20 -39.82
N SER A 70 12.82 -15.60 -41.02
CA SER A 70 13.89 -15.81 -42.00
C SER A 70 15.13 -14.94 -41.78
N ASP A 71 15.03 -13.91 -40.92
CA ASP A 71 15.99 -12.81 -40.91
C ASP A 71 16.84 -12.83 -39.64
N THR A 72 18.04 -12.26 -39.73
CA THR A 72 18.94 -11.98 -38.61
C THR A 72 19.34 -10.52 -38.60
N VAL A 73 18.99 -9.83 -37.51
CA VAL A 73 19.33 -8.42 -37.29
C VAL A 73 20.47 -8.30 -36.27
N THR A 74 21.48 -7.51 -36.61
CA THR A 74 22.59 -7.17 -35.72
C THR A 74 22.39 -5.75 -35.18
N VAL A 75 22.22 -5.60 -33.87
CA VAL A 75 22.21 -4.30 -33.19
C VAL A 75 23.64 -3.75 -33.22
N ASP A 76 23.93 -2.84 -34.14
CA ASP A 76 25.25 -2.21 -34.34
C ASP A 76 25.33 -0.77 -33.80
N ILE A 77 24.21 -0.26 -33.28
CA ILE A 77 24.07 1.04 -32.61
C ILE A 77 23.64 0.90 -31.16
N ALA A 78 23.83 1.96 -30.36
CA ALA A 78 23.38 1.99 -28.98
C ALA A 78 21.87 2.31 -28.91
N LEU A 79 21.09 1.35 -28.43
CA LEU A 79 19.68 1.51 -28.08
C LEU A 79 19.58 1.58 -26.55
N SER A 80 19.70 2.79 -25.99
CA SER A 80 19.82 3.01 -24.55
C SER A 80 18.48 3.09 -23.79
N ASP A 81 17.36 3.18 -24.50
CA ASP A 81 16.04 3.44 -23.92
C ASP A 81 14.92 2.68 -24.65
N VAL A 82 14.99 1.35 -24.64
CA VAL A 82 13.97 0.50 -25.25
C VAL A 82 12.76 0.38 -24.32
N SER A 83 11.74 1.17 -24.60
CA SER A 83 10.45 1.19 -23.89
C SER A 83 9.32 0.48 -24.64
N GLY A 84 9.53 0.13 -25.90
CA GLY A 84 8.58 -0.53 -26.79
C GLY A 84 8.57 -2.06 -26.71
N TYR A 85 8.19 -2.72 -27.81
CA TYR A 85 7.99 -4.18 -27.87
C TYR A 85 8.78 -4.82 -29.02
N ILE A 86 9.74 -5.69 -28.71
CA ILE A 86 10.53 -6.41 -29.71
C ILE A 86 10.04 -7.86 -29.81
N TYR A 87 9.35 -8.21 -30.89
CA TYR A 87 8.87 -9.54 -31.22
C TYR A 87 9.88 -10.29 -32.10
N CYS A 88 10.59 -11.27 -31.55
CA CYS A 88 11.75 -11.89 -32.20
C CYS A 88 11.48 -13.34 -32.66
N GLN A 89 11.11 -13.52 -33.92
CA GLN A 89 11.00 -14.85 -34.57
C GLN A 89 12.29 -15.26 -35.29
N GLY A 90 13.05 -14.27 -35.79
CA GLY A 90 14.37 -14.42 -36.40
C GLY A 90 15.52 -14.28 -35.41
N GLY A 91 16.73 -13.99 -35.90
CA GLY A 91 17.92 -13.78 -35.08
C GLY A 91 18.05 -12.33 -34.64
N LEU A 92 18.39 -12.11 -33.36
CA LEU A 92 18.78 -10.79 -32.85
C LEU A 92 20.11 -10.91 -32.12
N SER A 93 21.15 -10.26 -32.64
CA SER A 93 22.50 -10.30 -32.07
C SER A 93 23.01 -8.90 -31.77
N ILE A 94 23.99 -8.78 -30.86
CA ILE A 94 24.62 -7.50 -30.52
C ILE A 94 25.95 -7.43 -31.26
N GLY A 95 26.11 -6.43 -32.11
CA GLY A 95 27.36 -6.13 -32.84
C GLY A 95 28.40 -5.49 -31.93
N ALA A 96 29.64 -5.39 -32.41
CA ALA A 96 30.80 -4.96 -31.60
C ALA A 96 30.65 -3.55 -30.98
N THR A 97 29.89 -2.67 -31.63
CA THR A 97 29.64 -1.28 -31.22
C THR A 97 28.22 -1.06 -30.67
N GLY A 98 27.34 -2.06 -30.75
CA GLY A 98 25.94 -1.93 -30.37
C GLY A 98 25.68 -2.26 -28.91
N SER A 99 24.57 -1.76 -28.39
CA SER A 99 24.10 -2.08 -27.03
C SER A 99 22.58 -2.04 -26.96
N LEU A 100 21.99 -2.88 -26.12
CA LEU A 100 20.55 -2.95 -25.91
C LEU A 100 20.21 -2.73 -24.43
N ALA A 101 19.42 -1.71 -24.13
CA ALA A 101 18.99 -1.37 -22.78
C ALA A 101 17.48 -1.11 -22.76
N PHE A 102 16.73 -1.94 -22.04
CA PHE A 102 15.30 -1.76 -21.86
C PHE A 102 15.05 -0.88 -20.63
N SER A 103 14.39 0.27 -20.80
CA SER A 103 13.96 1.10 -19.67
C SER A 103 12.68 0.55 -19.04
N SER A 104 11.68 0.23 -19.87
CA SER A 104 10.40 -0.35 -19.47
C SER A 104 9.81 -1.34 -20.51
N GLY A 105 10.49 -1.57 -21.63
CA GLY A 105 9.96 -2.33 -22.76
C GLY A 105 9.97 -3.86 -22.60
N THR A 106 9.44 -4.57 -23.60
CA THR A 106 9.38 -6.04 -23.63
C THR A 106 10.17 -6.61 -24.80
N TYR A 107 10.99 -7.62 -24.52
CA TYR A 107 11.55 -8.50 -25.55
C TYR A 107 10.82 -9.83 -25.51
N GLU A 108 10.19 -10.22 -26.62
CA GLU A 108 9.59 -11.52 -26.80
C GLU A 108 10.47 -12.42 -27.66
N HIS A 109 10.96 -13.50 -27.05
CA HIS A 109 11.63 -14.59 -27.74
C HIS A 109 10.61 -15.58 -28.32
N ALA A 110 10.18 -15.29 -29.55
CA ALA A 110 9.10 -15.98 -30.25
C ALA A 110 9.61 -17.05 -31.23
N ARG A 111 10.71 -17.72 -30.90
CA ARG A 111 11.30 -18.80 -31.70
C ARG A 111 11.76 -19.99 -30.85
N ASN A 112 11.90 -21.15 -31.50
CA ASN A 112 12.49 -22.34 -30.91
C ASN A 112 14.02 -22.27 -31.01
N ALA A 113 14.73 -22.61 -29.94
CA ALA A 113 16.18 -22.37 -29.80
C ALA A 113 16.56 -20.89 -30.02
N GLY A 114 17.83 -20.61 -30.34
CA GLY A 114 18.33 -19.26 -30.56
C GLY A 114 19.02 -18.67 -29.33
N THR A 115 19.22 -17.36 -29.33
CA THR A 115 19.98 -16.65 -28.30
C THR A 115 19.17 -15.46 -27.82
N ILE A 116 18.99 -15.32 -26.50
CA ILE A 116 18.47 -14.08 -25.91
C ILE A 116 19.56 -13.01 -26.10
N PRO A 117 19.27 -11.82 -26.65
CA PRO A 117 20.27 -10.78 -26.78
C PRO A 117 20.83 -10.39 -25.41
N THR A 118 22.11 -10.06 -25.34
CA THR A 118 22.67 -9.46 -24.12
C THR A 118 22.10 -8.06 -23.99
N ALA A 119 21.41 -7.80 -22.88
CA ALA A 119 20.78 -6.50 -22.64
C ALA A 119 20.86 -6.09 -21.17
N THR A 120 20.66 -4.80 -20.91
CA THR A 120 20.36 -4.28 -19.58
C THR A 120 18.85 -4.12 -19.42
N TRP A 121 18.32 -4.43 -18.24
CA TRP A 121 16.88 -4.54 -17.99
C TRP A 121 16.49 -3.63 -16.81
N GLY A 122 15.97 -2.46 -17.13
CA GLY A 122 15.51 -1.41 -16.22
C GLY A 122 14.12 -1.67 -15.64
N VAL A 123 13.68 -0.77 -14.76
CA VAL A 123 12.44 -0.90 -13.99
C VAL A 123 11.22 -0.98 -14.89
N GLY A 124 10.49 -2.10 -14.82
CA GLY A 124 9.29 -2.37 -15.62
C GLY A 124 9.54 -3.23 -16.86
N SER A 125 10.79 -3.38 -17.30
CA SER A 125 11.12 -4.17 -18.49
C SER A 125 10.87 -5.68 -18.32
N THR A 126 10.60 -6.38 -19.42
CA THR A 126 10.25 -7.81 -19.39
C THR A 126 10.95 -8.61 -20.49
N CYS A 127 11.62 -9.70 -20.10
CA CYS A 127 12.02 -10.77 -21.02
C CYS A 127 10.92 -11.84 -21.05
N LEU A 128 10.22 -11.97 -22.18
CA LEU A 128 9.12 -12.89 -22.41
C LEU A 128 9.55 -14.02 -23.36
N ILE A 129 9.37 -15.28 -22.98
CA ILE A 129 9.66 -16.44 -23.84
C ILE A 129 8.35 -17.12 -24.22
N THR A 130 8.07 -17.23 -25.51
CA THR A 130 6.82 -17.83 -26.04
C THR A 130 7.07 -18.92 -27.08
N GLY A 131 8.17 -18.83 -27.84
CA GLY A 131 8.41 -19.70 -28.99
C GLY A 131 9.21 -20.97 -28.73
N SER A 132 9.71 -21.19 -27.51
CA SER A 132 10.58 -22.34 -27.21
C SER A 132 9.77 -23.64 -27.05
N THR A 133 9.94 -24.57 -27.99
CA THR A 133 9.15 -25.83 -28.02
C THR A 133 9.97 -27.04 -27.58
N SER A 134 11.14 -27.28 -28.20
CA SER A 134 11.99 -28.45 -27.94
C SER A 134 13.41 -28.11 -27.48
N VAL A 135 13.82 -26.85 -27.62
CA VAL A 135 15.14 -26.36 -27.23
C VAL A 135 15.00 -25.00 -26.55
N ALA A 136 15.63 -24.84 -25.38
CA ALA A 136 15.65 -23.57 -24.65
C ALA A 136 16.53 -22.54 -25.38
N PRO A 137 16.26 -21.24 -25.24
CA PRO A 137 17.14 -20.23 -25.78
C PRO A 137 18.44 -20.19 -24.97
N SER A 138 19.55 -19.91 -25.67
CA SER A 138 20.86 -19.68 -25.06
C SER A 138 20.98 -18.25 -24.50
N ASN A 139 22.05 -17.98 -23.75
CA ASN A 139 22.32 -16.68 -23.09
C ASN A 139 21.27 -16.28 -22.02
N GLY A 140 20.72 -17.27 -21.32
CA GLY A 140 19.85 -17.05 -20.17
C GLY A 140 20.58 -16.60 -18.90
N SER A 141 21.92 -16.64 -18.86
CA SER A 141 22.74 -16.26 -17.70
C SER A 141 22.98 -14.74 -17.61
N GLN A 142 21.91 -13.94 -17.59
CA GLN A 142 21.97 -12.47 -17.41
C GLN A 142 20.90 -12.00 -16.41
N ASN A 143 21.10 -10.82 -15.83
CA ASN A 143 20.11 -10.25 -14.92
C ASN A 143 18.92 -9.71 -15.71
N TYR A 144 17.73 -9.79 -15.14
CA TYR A 144 16.50 -9.28 -15.76
C TYR A 144 15.75 -8.39 -14.76
N TYR A 145 14.83 -7.56 -15.25
CA TYR A 145 13.83 -6.97 -14.36
C TYR A 145 12.68 -7.97 -14.15
N ASN A 146 11.82 -8.19 -15.15
CA ASN A 146 10.87 -9.32 -15.16
C ASN A 146 11.31 -10.43 -16.13
N TYR A 147 11.01 -11.68 -15.79
CA TYR A 147 11.20 -12.83 -16.67
C TYR A 147 9.94 -13.70 -16.74
N THR A 148 9.40 -13.88 -17.93
CA THR A 148 8.16 -14.62 -18.17
C THR A 148 8.38 -15.79 -19.12
N TRP A 149 8.00 -16.99 -18.70
CA TRP A 149 8.01 -18.21 -19.50
C TRP A 149 6.59 -18.63 -19.88
N ASN A 150 6.19 -18.41 -21.13
CA ASN A 150 4.85 -18.67 -21.66
C ASN A 150 4.88 -19.52 -22.95
N CYS A 151 5.63 -20.64 -22.89
CA CYS A 151 5.78 -21.57 -24.00
C CYS A 151 4.70 -22.66 -24.02
N THR A 152 3.46 -22.32 -24.40
CA THR A 152 2.31 -23.26 -24.39
C THR A 152 2.53 -24.52 -25.25
N ALA A 153 3.36 -24.43 -26.30
CA ALA A 153 3.70 -25.53 -27.21
C ALA A 153 4.98 -26.31 -26.81
N GLN A 154 5.45 -26.18 -25.57
CA GLN A 154 6.61 -26.91 -25.07
C GLN A 154 6.40 -28.43 -25.14
N SER A 155 7.36 -29.15 -25.74
CA SER A 155 7.32 -30.61 -25.96
C SER A 155 8.37 -31.39 -25.16
N ALA A 156 9.35 -30.70 -24.56
CA ALA A 156 10.40 -31.30 -23.73
C ALA A 156 10.62 -30.53 -22.42
N ASN A 157 11.34 -31.11 -21.46
CA ASN A 157 11.81 -30.36 -20.28
C ASN A 157 12.99 -29.47 -20.71
N LEU A 158 12.91 -28.16 -20.46
CA LEU A 158 13.83 -27.17 -20.99
C LEU A 158 14.62 -26.47 -19.88
N HIS A 159 15.91 -26.22 -20.15
CA HIS A 159 16.86 -25.61 -19.23
C HIS A 159 17.37 -24.29 -19.78
N VAL A 160 17.15 -23.18 -19.08
CA VAL A 160 17.58 -21.84 -19.54
C VAL A 160 18.97 -21.46 -19.05
N GLY A 161 19.51 -22.18 -18.07
CA GLY A 161 20.90 -22.00 -17.65
C GLY A 161 21.17 -20.75 -16.82
N TRP A 162 20.33 -20.40 -15.84
CA TRP A 162 20.66 -19.30 -14.94
C TRP A 162 21.84 -19.67 -14.03
N LEU A 163 22.80 -18.77 -13.94
CA LEU A 163 24.07 -18.90 -13.24
C LEU A 163 24.33 -17.60 -12.47
N GLY A 164 23.80 -17.49 -11.25
CA GLY A 164 23.99 -16.29 -10.43
C GLY A 164 23.01 -15.14 -10.70
N ASN A 165 21.95 -15.39 -11.50
CA ASN A 165 21.07 -14.32 -11.97
C ASN A 165 20.33 -13.61 -10.82
N THR A 166 20.16 -12.30 -11.00
CA THR A 166 19.24 -11.46 -10.22
C THR A 166 18.07 -11.01 -11.10
N ILE A 167 16.85 -11.29 -10.65
CA ILE A 167 15.59 -10.82 -11.22
C ILE A 167 15.08 -9.72 -10.28
N SER A 168 15.04 -8.47 -10.75
CA SER A 168 14.69 -7.33 -9.90
C SER A 168 13.18 -7.16 -9.67
N GLY A 169 12.37 -7.73 -10.55
CA GLY A 169 10.93 -7.85 -10.46
C GLY A 169 10.49 -9.32 -10.36
N ASN A 170 9.52 -9.71 -11.18
CA ASN A 170 8.82 -10.99 -11.06
C ASN A 170 9.37 -12.08 -11.99
N VAL A 171 9.21 -13.33 -11.57
CA VAL A 171 9.36 -14.53 -12.41
C VAL A 171 8.00 -15.18 -12.62
N SER A 172 7.57 -15.34 -13.86
CA SER A 172 6.25 -15.89 -14.20
C SER A 172 6.36 -17.13 -15.10
N CYS A 173 5.56 -18.16 -14.84
CA CYS A 173 5.52 -19.41 -15.62
C CYS A 173 4.09 -19.82 -15.97
N PHE A 174 3.81 -19.91 -17.28
CA PHE A 174 2.51 -20.19 -17.88
C PHE A 174 2.49 -21.41 -18.83
N ALA A 175 3.66 -21.96 -19.17
CA ALA A 175 3.88 -23.05 -20.13
C ALA A 175 3.53 -24.45 -19.58
N PRO A 176 3.06 -25.42 -20.37
CA PRO A 176 2.10 -26.46 -19.97
C PRO A 176 2.51 -27.29 -18.74
N ALA A 177 1.51 -27.63 -17.91
CA ALA A 177 1.66 -28.31 -16.61
C ALA A 177 2.41 -29.67 -16.62
N ASP A 178 2.67 -30.24 -17.80
CA ASP A 178 3.33 -31.53 -17.99
C ASP A 178 4.79 -31.41 -18.48
N LYS A 179 5.29 -30.20 -18.75
CA LYS A 179 6.68 -29.96 -19.20
C LYS A 179 7.36 -28.90 -18.34
N GLN A 180 8.54 -29.23 -17.85
CA GLN A 180 9.28 -28.40 -16.90
C GLN A 180 10.08 -27.30 -17.60
N PHE A 181 9.91 -26.08 -17.13
CA PHE A 181 10.90 -25.01 -17.24
C PHE A 181 11.87 -25.10 -16.05
N ARG A 182 13.16 -25.27 -16.34
CA ARG A 182 14.25 -25.35 -15.36
C ARG A 182 15.07 -24.07 -15.42
N MET A 183 15.14 -23.38 -14.29
CA MET A 183 15.90 -22.14 -14.16
C MET A 183 17.42 -22.37 -14.23
N THR A 184 17.93 -23.60 -14.26
CA THR A 184 19.36 -23.86 -14.04
C THR A 184 20.08 -24.52 -15.21
N SER A 185 21.41 -24.56 -15.12
CA SER A 185 22.27 -25.19 -16.14
C SER A 185 22.41 -26.70 -15.94
N SER A 186 22.85 -27.40 -16.98
CA SER A 186 23.16 -28.83 -16.94
C SER A 186 24.49 -29.17 -16.24
N ALA A 187 25.31 -28.18 -15.86
CA ALA A 187 26.69 -28.38 -15.35
C ALA A 187 26.90 -27.86 -13.91
N GLY A 188 27.69 -28.58 -13.12
CA GLY A 188 27.69 -28.56 -11.65
C GLY A 188 28.51 -27.47 -10.93
N THR A 189 28.04 -26.22 -10.90
CA THR A 189 28.55 -25.21 -9.94
C THR A 189 27.46 -24.72 -8.98
N ASN A 190 27.76 -24.58 -7.69
CA ASN A 190 26.82 -24.05 -6.71
C ASN A 190 26.56 -22.57 -6.99
N GLN A 191 25.29 -22.15 -7.03
CA GLN A 191 24.92 -20.78 -7.42
C GLN A 191 23.76 -20.24 -6.59
N THR A 192 23.67 -18.91 -6.50
CA THR A 192 22.53 -18.20 -5.92
C THR A 192 21.70 -17.54 -7.02
N ILE A 193 20.40 -17.79 -7.05
CA ILE A 193 19.44 -17.08 -7.89
C ILE A 193 18.65 -16.15 -6.96
N THR A 194 18.62 -14.86 -7.27
CA THR A 194 17.88 -13.86 -6.48
C THR A 194 16.70 -13.36 -7.29
N ILE A 195 15.50 -13.41 -6.72
CA ILE A 195 14.25 -12.88 -7.28
C ILE A 195 13.74 -11.89 -6.26
N LYS A 196 13.74 -10.59 -6.57
CA LYS A 196 13.31 -9.55 -5.62
C LYS A 196 11.79 -9.42 -5.55
N GLY A 197 11.08 -9.70 -6.64
CA GLY A 197 9.61 -9.73 -6.70
C GLY A 197 9.02 -11.12 -6.48
N ASP A 198 7.86 -11.35 -7.08
CA ASP A 198 7.05 -12.56 -6.91
C ASP A 198 7.47 -13.68 -7.88
N VAL A 199 7.26 -14.92 -7.45
CA VAL A 199 7.27 -16.11 -8.30
C VAL A 199 5.84 -16.53 -8.56
N ILE A 200 5.41 -16.44 -9.82
CA ILE A 200 4.03 -16.71 -10.25
C ILE A 200 4.03 -17.94 -11.14
N VAL A 201 3.27 -18.97 -10.76
CA VAL A 201 3.14 -20.20 -11.53
C VAL A 201 1.66 -20.47 -11.75
N ASP A 202 1.19 -20.21 -12.97
CA ASP A 202 -0.22 -20.34 -13.36
C ASP A 202 -0.35 -21.22 -14.60
N GLY A 203 -0.84 -22.44 -14.44
CA GLY A 203 -0.93 -23.42 -15.52
C GLY A 203 0.38 -24.16 -15.84
N GLY A 204 1.54 -23.62 -15.42
CA GLY A 204 2.84 -24.15 -15.83
C GLY A 204 3.68 -24.91 -14.82
N TYR A 205 4.83 -25.47 -15.24
CA TYR A 205 5.70 -26.28 -14.37
C TYR A 205 7.11 -25.66 -14.23
N LEU A 206 7.38 -25.01 -13.10
CA LEU A 206 8.66 -24.40 -12.75
C LEU A 206 9.53 -25.30 -11.86
N SER A 207 10.85 -25.34 -12.08
CA SER A 207 11.80 -26.00 -11.17
C SER A 207 13.21 -25.42 -11.19
N ALA A 208 14.00 -25.69 -10.14
CA ALA A 208 15.37 -25.18 -10.00
C ALA A 208 16.50 -26.17 -10.30
N SER A 209 16.26 -27.43 -10.67
CA SER A 209 17.39 -28.35 -11.00
C SER A 209 17.08 -29.35 -12.11
N GLY A 210 18.11 -30.06 -12.58
CA GLY A 210 18.04 -31.05 -13.66
C GLY A 210 18.46 -32.46 -13.25
N SER A 211 18.09 -33.44 -14.09
CA SER A 211 18.32 -34.88 -13.92
C SER A 211 19.79 -35.36 -13.94
N SER A 212 20.78 -34.47 -14.02
CA SER A 212 22.22 -34.81 -14.06
C SER A 212 23.17 -33.79 -13.41
N GLY A 213 22.68 -32.67 -12.87
CA GLY A 213 23.54 -31.63 -12.29
C GLY A 213 23.85 -31.92 -10.81
N ALA A 214 25.12 -31.93 -10.40
CA ALA A 214 25.54 -32.13 -9.00
C ALA A 214 25.50 -30.85 -8.14
N ALA A 215 25.06 -29.72 -8.70
CA ALA A 215 25.09 -28.40 -8.05
C ALA A 215 24.00 -28.22 -6.99
N ASN A 216 24.34 -27.47 -5.95
CA ASN A 216 23.43 -26.96 -4.94
C ASN A 216 23.02 -25.52 -5.30
N TYR A 217 21.72 -25.25 -5.33
CA TYR A 217 21.17 -23.94 -5.64
C TYR A 217 20.57 -23.28 -4.40
N LYS A 218 20.89 -22.01 -4.19
CA LYS A 218 20.20 -21.13 -3.24
C LYS A 218 19.28 -20.21 -4.04
N ILE A 219 17.97 -20.34 -3.88
CA ILE A 219 17.00 -19.43 -4.50
C ILE A 219 16.51 -18.49 -3.40
N VAL A 220 16.61 -17.18 -3.60
CA VAL A 220 16.12 -16.18 -2.67
C VAL A 220 14.96 -15.45 -3.33
N VAL A 221 13.78 -15.49 -2.73
CA VAL A 221 12.55 -14.84 -3.20
C VAL A 221 12.15 -13.74 -2.22
N GLY A 222 12.24 -12.49 -2.66
CA GLY A 222 11.89 -11.30 -1.89
C GLY A 222 10.37 -11.09 -1.79
N GLY A 223 9.63 -11.43 -2.85
CA GLY A 223 8.18 -11.38 -2.89
C GLY A 223 7.51 -12.69 -2.50
N ASN A 224 6.28 -12.89 -2.97
CA ASN A 224 5.47 -14.07 -2.71
C ASN A 224 5.78 -15.22 -3.69
N ILE A 225 5.46 -16.45 -3.29
CA ILE A 225 5.29 -17.57 -4.21
C ILE A 225 3.79 -17.78 -4.40
N ASN A 226 3.31 -17.57 -5.62
CA ASN A 226 1.91 -17.66 -6.01
C ASN A 226 1.73 -18.83 -6.97
N LEU A 227 1.21 -19.94 -6.46
CA LEU A 227 0.93 -21.15 -7.21
C LEU A 227 -0.57 -21.26 -7.47
N ILE A 228 -0.97 -21.03 -8.72
CA ILE A 228 -2.36 -20.94 -9.15
C ILE A 228 -2.74 -22.27 -9.81
N ASN A 229 -2.64 -22.42 -11.14
CA ASN A 229 -3.01 -23.67 -11.83
C ASN A 229 -1.81 -24.55 -12.24
N GLY A 230 -0.65 -24.38 -11.62
CA GLY A 230 0.59 -25.01 -12.07
C GLY A 230 1.34 -25.82 -11.00
N LYS A 231 2.58 -26.19 -11.31
CA LYS A 231 3.46 -27.00 -10.48
C LYS A 231 4.76 -26.24 -10.20
N LEU A 232 5.11 -26.11 -8.93
CA LEU A 232 6.43 -25.65 -8.51
C LEU A 232 7.16 -26.84 -7.89
N SER A 233 8.28 -27.25 -8.49
CA SER A 233 9.16 -28.23 -7.89
C SER A 233 10.45 -27.59 -7.40
N LEU A 234 10.76 -27.75 -6.11
CA LEU A 234 11.97 -27.15 -5.54
C LEU A 234 13.25 -27.66 -6.23
N VAL A 235 13.24 -28.93 -6.65
CA VAL A 235 14.36 -29.64 -7.30
C VAL A 235 13.77 -30.66 -8.28
N ALA A 236 14.32 -30.82 -9.49
CA ALA A 236 13.87 -31.84 -10.43
C ALA A 236 14.97 -32.87 -10.76
N GLY A 237 14.55 -34.13 -10.97
CA GLY A 237 15.44 -35.24 -11.34
C GLY A 237 16.32 -35.78 -10.21
N SER A 238 17.30 -36.61 -10.56
CA SER A 238 18.14 -37.38 -9.61
C SER A 238 19.42 -36.67 -9.13
N GLY A 239 19.83 -35.53 -9.71
CA GLY A 239 21.03 -34.75 -9.31
C GLY A 239 20.71 -33.46 -8.52
N GLY A 240 21.67 -32.95 -7.73
CA GLY A 240 21.66 -31.62 -7.10
C GLY A 240 20.68 -31.43 -5.95
N LEU A 241 20.77 -30.27 -5.28
CA LEU A 241 19.90 -29.82 -4.18
C LEU A 241 19.46 -28.36 -4.39
N ALA A 242 18.34 -27.96 -3.79
CA ALA A 242 17.86 -26.58 -3.88
C ALA A 242 17.24 -26.11 -2.56
N VAL A 243 17.72 -24.98 -2.04
CA VAL A 243 17.16 -24.31 -0.86
C VAL A 243 16.49 -23.01 -1.30
N TRP A 244 15.19 -22.91 -1.07
CA TRP A 244 14.40 -21.72 -1.40
C TRP A 244 14.16 -20.90 -0.14
N TYR A 245 14.73 -19.70 -0.06
CA TYR A 245 14.48 -18.72 0.99
C TYR A 245 13.37 -17.79 0.54
N LEU A 246 12.24 -17.82 1.22
CA LEU A 246 11.06 -17.02 0.90
C LEU A 246 10.89 -15.92 1.95
N ALA A 247 10.82 -14.66 1.52
CA ALA A 247 10.53 -13.52 2.40
C ALA A 247 9.06 -13.05 2.34
N GLY A 248 8.33 -13.33 1.25
CA GLY A 248 6.88 -13.06 1.13
C GLY A 248 5.99 -14.27 1.46
N ASN A 249 4.72 -14.24 1.11
CA ASN A 249 3.79 -15.32 1.46
C ASN A 249 3.89 -16.53 0.51
N LEU A 250 3.49 -17.70 0.98
CA LEU A 250 3.26 -18.88 0.14
C LEU A 250 1.75 -19.03 -0.09
N ASN A 251 1.32 -18.89 -1.35
CA ASN A 251 -0.08 -18.91 -1.75
C ASN A 251 -0.35 -20.06 -2.73
N LEU A 252 -1.17 -21.03 -2.32
CA LEU A 252 -1.69 -22.10 -3.18
C LEU A 252 -3.19 -21.87 -3.34
N THR A 253 -3.59 -21.40 -4.54
CA THR A 253 -4.92 -20.80 -4.74
C THR A 253 -5.88 -21.63 -5.60
N SER A 254 -5.41 -22.72 -6.22
CA SER A 254 -6.26 -23.60 -7.03
C SER A 254 -6.04 -25.08 -6.74
N SER A 255 -7.03 -25.91 -7.06
CA SER A 255 -6.97 -27.36 -6.88
C SER A 255 -6.03 -28.06 -7.88
N ALA A 256 -5.48 -27.32 -8.85
CA ALA A 256 -4.44 -27.76 -9.77
C ALA A 256 -3.02 -27.36 -9.33
N ALA A 257 -2.89 -26.46 -8.35
CA ALA A 257 -1.62 -26.10 -7.72
C ALA A 257 -0.93 -27.34 -7.13
N GLN A 258 0.31 -27.63 -7.55
CA GLN A 258 1.13 -28.70 -6.96
C GLN A 258 2.50 -28.20 -6.54
N PHE A 259 2.78 -28.27 -5.25
CA PHE A 259 4.11 -28.03 -4.71
C PHE A 259 4.82 -29.37 -4.52
N ILE A 260 5.95 -29.58 -5.22
CA ILE A 260 6.55 -30.91 -5.42
C ILE A 260 8.02 -30.95 -4.98
N THR A 261 8.38 -32.03 -4.29
CA THR A 261 9.77 -32.45 -4.06
C THR A 261 9.89 -33.95 -4.36
N PRO A 262 10.82 -34.39 -5.21
CA PRO A 262 11.00 -35.81 -5.52
C PRO A 262 11.29 -36.67 -4.28
N SER A 263 10.71 -37.87 -4.22
CA SER A 263 10.74 -38.80 -3.08
C SER A 263 12.12 -39.35 -2.69
N ASN A 264 13.12 -39.23 -3.58
CA ASN A 264 14.46 -39.82 -3.43
C ASN A 264 15.54 -38.82 -3.01
N LYS A 265 15.18 -37.65 -2.46
CA LYS A 265 16.12 -36.59 -2.08
C LYS A 265 16.17 -36.41 -0.56
N THR A 266 17.21 -36.97 0.04
CA THR A 266 17.56 -36.84 1.46
C THR A 266 18.12 -35.44 1.78
N ALA A 267 17.92 -34.98 3.02
CA ALA A 267 18.38 -33.74 3.66
C ALA A 267 19.23 -32.80 2.79
N GLY A 268 18.61 -31.72 2.28
CA GLY A 268 19.32 -30.69 1.50
C GLY A 268 18.45 -29.83 0.60
N THR A 269 17.31 -30.35 0.14
CA THR A 269 16.29 -29.57 -0.59
C THR A 269 15.18 -29.17 0.36
N LYS A 270 14.94 -27.86 0.53
CA LYS A 270 13.94 -27.35 1.49
C LYS A 270 13.40 -25.98 1.11
N LEU A 271 12.21 -25.67 1.63
CA LEU A 271 11.64 -24.32 1.62
C LEU A 271 11.85 -23.69 3.00
N VAL A 272 12.51 -22.54 3.03
CA VAL A 272 12.80 -21.77 4.23
C VAL A 272 11.91 -20.53 4.25
N PHE A 273 11.04 -20.45 5.25
CA PHE A 273 10.28 -19.26 5.60
C PHE A 273 11.22 -18.29 6.32
N ALA A 274 11.59 -17.19 5.67
CA ALA A 274 12.76 -16.37 6.01
C ALA A 274 12.46 -14.87 6.17
N LYS A 275 11.18 -14.48 6.35
CA LYS A 275 10.80 -13.09 6.57
C LYS A 275 11.35 -12.58 7.91
N LYS A 276 12.23 -11.57 7.89
CA LYS A 276 12.91 -11.07 9.12
C LYS A 276 12.08 -10.09 9.94
N ASP A 277 11.18 -9.34 9.30
CA ASP A 277 10.34 -8.33 9.95
C ASP A 277 8.85 -8.58 9.66
N GLY A 278 8.09 -8.91 10.70
CA GLY A 278 6.65 -9.14 10.63
C GLY A 278 6.24 -10.59 10.31
N ILE A 279 4.95 -10.78 10.01
CA ILE A 279 4.34 -12.10 9.85
C ILE A 279 4.37 -12.53 8.38
N GLN A 280 4.74 -13.79 8.14
CA GLN A 280 4.68 -14.48 6.85
C GLN A 280 3.50 -15.45 6.86
N TYR A 281 2.72 -15.49 5.77
CA TYR A 281 1.51 -16.32 5.72
C TYR A 281 1.69 -17.55 4.83
N PHE A 282 1.18 -18.69 5.32
CA PHE A 282 0.95 -19.89 4.53
C PHE A 282 -0.55 -20.01 4.21
N ASN A 283 -0.89 -19.93 2.93
CA ASN A 283 -2.26 -20.02 2.42
C ASN A 283 -2.38 -21.23 1.48
N ASN A 284 -3.22 -22.21 1.83
CA ASN A 284 -3.46 -23.40 1.03
C ASN A 284 -4.96 -23.73 1.02
N ASN A 285 -5.68 -23.16 0.05
CA ASN A 285 -7.14 -23.19 0.03
C ASN A 285 -7.74 -24.54 -0.41
N GLU A 286 -6.94 -25.44 -0.97
CA GLU A 286 -7.43 -26.64 -1.66
C GLU A 286 -6.77 -27.95 -1.19
N GLY A 287 -5.87 -27.89 -0.19
CA GLY A 287 -5.37 -29.09 0.51
C GLY A 287 -4.42 -29.99 -0.29
N LYS A 288 -3.85 -29.54 -1.41
CA LYS A 288 -3.04 -30.37 -2.32
C LYS A 288 -1.55 -30.04 -2.35
N ILE A 289 -0.89 -30.08 -1.19
CA ILE A 289 0.54 -30.42 -1.19
C ILE A 289 0.63 -31.93 -1.45
N ASN A 290 0.43 -32.32 -2.71
CA ASN A 290 0.51 -33.70 -3.18
C ASN A 290 1.98 -34.18 -3.24
N ASP A 291 2.75 -34.18 -2.15
CA ASP A 291 3.86 -35.15 -2.03
C ASP A 291 4.46 -35.27 -0.62
N GLN A 292 4.87 -36.49 -0.31
CA GLN A 292 5.31 -37.07 0.96
C GLN A 292 6.74 -36.65 1.39
N SER A 293 7.29 -35.53 0.89
CA SER A 293 8.76 -35.36 0.83
C SER A 293 9.35 -33.95 1.06
N VAL A 294 8.55 -32.91 1.31
CA VAL A 294 9.08 -31.53 1.47
C VAL A 294 9.66 -31.33 2.87
N TYR A 295 10.90 -30.82 2.93
CA TYR A 295 11.50 -30.30 4.16
C TYR A 295 11.20 -28.81 4.26
N TYR A 296 10.78 -28.36 5.44
CA TYR A 296 10.48 -26.97 5.72
C TYR A 296 11.41 -26.46 6.81
N ASP A 297 11.85 -25.21 6.69
CA ASP A 297 12.50 -24.52 7.80
C ASP A 297 11.80 -23.18 8.05
N VAL A 298 11.86 -22.71 9.30
CA VAL A 298 11.54 -21.33 9.66
C VAL A 298 12.82 -20.72 10.21
N ASP A 299 13.30 -19.68 9.53
CA ASP A 299 14.57 -19.02 9.85
C ASP A 299 14.44 -18.08 11.07
N SER A 300 15.59 -17.63 11.55
CA SER A 300 15.71 -16.76 12.72
C SER A 300 14.92 -15.49 12.55
N ASN A 301 14.17 -15.10 13.60
CA ASN A 301 13.27 -13.96 13.62
C ASN A 301 12.09 -14.04 12.64
N ALA A 302 11.86 -15.18 11.99
CA ALA A 302 10.68 -15.37 11.14
C ALA A 302 9.49 -15.89 11.94
N THR A 303 8.32 -15.29 11.70
CA THR A 303 7.03 -15.79 12.21
C THR A 303 6.18 -16.27 11.05
N LEU A 304 5.93 -17.58 10.99
CA LEU A 304 5.06 -18.21 10.01
C LEU A 304 3.65 -18.39 10.58
N GLN A 305 2.67 -17.67 10.06
CA GLN A 305 1.27 -17.85 10.43
C GLN A 305 0.54 -18.75 9.43
N LEU A 306 -0.09 -19.81 9.94
CA LEU A 306 -0.89 -20.72 9.14
C LEU A 306 -2.31 -20.17 8.96
N ASN A 307 -2.67 -19.83 7.72
CA ASN A 307 -4.04 -19.52 7.32
C ASN A 307 -4.78 -20.73 6.73
N SER A 308 -4.08 -21.86 6.62
CA SER A 308 -4.63 -23.15 6.21
C SER A 308 -3.84 -24.27 6.89
N PRO A 309 -4.43 -25.46 7.12
CA PRO A 309 -3.71 -26.60 7.69
C PRO A 309 -2.45 -26.96 6.90
N LEU A 310 -1.38 -27.33 7.62
CA LEU A 310 -0.11 -27.76 7.04
C LEU A 310 0.28 -29.12 7.63
N THR A 311 0.44 -30.13 6.77
CA THR A 311 1.00 -31.44 7.15
C THR A 311 2.43 -31.56 6.67
N VAL A 312 3.36 -31.77 7.61
CA VAL A 312 4.78 -32.01 7.35
C VAL A 312 5.06 -33.50 7.40
N ASN A 313 5.45 -34.10 6.27
CA ASN A 313 5.73 -35.53 6.17
C ASN A 313 7.21 -35.90 6.42
N LYS A 314 8.11 -34.91 6.38
CA LYS A 314 9.57 -35.02 6.63
C LYS A 314 9.97 -34.13 7.81
N ASP A 315 11.12 -33.46 7.75
CA ASP A 315 11.58 -32.63 8.86
C ASP A 315 11.12 -31.17 8.71
N LEU A 316 10.69 -30.58 9.82
CA LEU A 316 10.50 -29.15 10.03
C LEU A 316 11.55 -28.65 11.03
N ASN A 317 12.48 -27.79 10.60
CA ASN A 317 13.46 -27.21 11.52
C ASN A 317 13.10 -25.76 11.83
N LEU A 318 12.92 -25.45 13.11
CA LEU A 318 12.69 -24.09 13.57
C LEU A 318 14.02 -23.52 14.09
N VAL A 319 14.64 -22.61 13.33
CA VAL A 319 15.92 -21.96 13.69
C VAL A 319 15.59 -20.59 14.24
N ASP A 320 15.38 -20.44 15.55
CA ASP A 320 14.91 -19.18 16.18
C ASP A 320 13.64 -18.56 15.53
N GLY A 321 12.82 -19.41 14.91
CA GLY A 321 11.57 -19.03 14.24
C GLY A 321 10.33 -19.56 14.95
N VAL A 322 9.19 -18.90 14.77
CA VAL A 322 7.91 -19.28 15.39
C VAL A 322 6.90 -19.67 14.32
N VAL A 323 6.17 -20.76 14.54
CA VAL A 323 4.98 -21.11 13.73
C VAL A 323 3.72 -20.83 14.55
N VAL A 324 2.85 -19.95 14.06
CA VAL A 324 1.55 -19.68 14.66
C VAL A 324 0.53 -20.63 14.04
N SER A 325 0.03 -21.58 14.84
CA SER A 325 -1.00 -22.54 14.45
C SER A 325 -2.30 -22.29 15.21
N THR A 326 -3.42 -22.75 14.67
CA THR A 326 -4.73 -22.67 15.33
C THR A 326 -5.48 -24.00 15.16
N ALA A 327 -6.54 -24.21 15.94
CA ALA A 327 -7.36 -25.42 15.80
C ALA A 327 -7.94 -25.61 14.38
N THR A 328 -8.19 -24.51 13.65
CA THR A 328 -8.66 -24.55 12.26
C THR A 328 -7.51 -24.71 11.26
N ASN A 329 -6.36 -24.07 11.52
CA ASN A 329 -5.17 -24.09 10.67
C ASN A 329 -4.04 -24.83 11.38
N LEU A 330 -4.25 -26.12 11.55
CA LEU A 330 -3.43 -26.99 12.39
C LEU A 330 -2.12 -27.37 11.69
N LEU A 331 -1.00 -27.23 12.40
CA LEU A 331 0.27 -27.84 12.01
C LEU A 331 0.26 -29.31 12.44
N THR A 332 0.47 -30.22 11.49
CA THR A 332 0.53 -31.66 11.73
C THR A 332 1.87 -32.23 11.28
N ILE A 333 2.59 -32.89 12.18
CA ILE A 333 3.78 -33.68 11.85
C ILE A 333 3.34 -35.14 11.63
N ALA A 334 3.52 -35.65 10.42
CA ALA A 334 3.16 -37.02 10.07
C ALA A 334 4.06 -38.05 10.78
N SER A 335 3.72 -39.33 10.68
CA SER A 335 4.43 -40.40 11.41
C SER A 335 5.90 -40.52 11.04
N THR A 336 6.25 -40.22 9.78
CA THR A 336 7.62 -40.20 9.26
C THR A 336 8.31 -38.85 9.39
N GLY A 337 7.61 -37.84 9.89
CA GLY A 337 8.13 -36.50 10.04
C GLY A 337 8.75 -36.24 11.41
N ASN A 338 9.65 -35.27 11.46
CA ASN A 338 10.26 -34.79 12.68
C ASN A 338 10.13 -33.27 12.76
N ILE A 339 10.16 -32.73 13.97
CA ILE A 339 10.28 -31.31 14.21
C ILE A 339 11.45 -31.08 15.16
N THR A 340 12.31 -30.14 14.80
CA THR A 340 13.43 -29.73 15.66
C THR A 340 13.28 -28.25 16.00
N SER A 341 13.67 -27.90 17.21
CA SER A 341 13.55 -26.54 17.72
C SER A 341 14.64 -26.23 18.73
N SER A 342 14.71 -24.97 19.13
CA SER A 342 15.61 -24.38 20.12
C SER A 342 14.79 -23.64 21.17
N ASN A 343 15.43 -23.08 22.20
CA ASN A 343 14.69 -22.36 23.27
C ASN A 343 13.93 -21.13 22.76
N SER A 344 14.36 -20.58 21.63
CA SER A 344 13.79 -19.40 20.95
C SER A 344 12.89 -19.76 19.76
N SER A 345 12.65 -21.04 19.51
CA SER A 345 11.83 -21.48 18.37
C SER A 345 10.78 -22.51 18.75
N PHE A 346 9.53 -22.29 18.36
CA PHE A 346 8.42 -23.15 18.76
C PHE A 346 7.15 -22.92 17.93
N VAL A 347 6.17 -23.78 18.15
CA VAL A 347 4.81 -23.62 17.65
C VAL A 347 3.97 -22.87 18.70
N ASP A 348 3.49 -21.67 18.36
CA ASP A 348 2.49 -20.94 19.16
C ASP A 348 1.08 -21.37 18.73
N GLY A 349 0.43 -22.14 19.59
CA GLY A 349 -0.86 -22.78 19.32
C GLY A 349 -0.76 -24.31 19.23
N PRO A 350 -1.80 -24.99 18.73
CA PRO A 350 -1.86 -26.44 18.71
C PRO A 350 -0.90 -27.07 17.69
N LEU A 351 -0.21 -28.12 18.11
CA LEU A 351 0.68 -28.95 17.30
C LEU A 351 0.20 -30.41 17.31
N ALA A 352 -0.15 -30.94 16.15
CA ALA A 352 -0.49 -32.35 15.99
C ALA A 352 0.71 -33.20 15.61
N MET A 353 0.80 -34.40 16.19
CA MET A 353 1.79 -35.41 15.85
C MET A 353 1.12 -36.76 15.62
N VAL A 354 1.48 -37.40 14.51
CA VAL A 354 1.01 -38.75 14.17
C VAL A 354 2.02 -39.78 14.66
N VAL A 355 1.54 -40.83 15.30
CA VAL A 355 2.32 -41.97 15.79
C VAL A 355 1.78 -43.23 15.13
N ALA A 356 2.63 -43.95 14.40
CA ALA A 356 2.28 -45.20 13.73
C ALA A 356 3.22 -46.32 14.19
N ALA A 357 3.24 -46.58 15.51
CA ALA A 357 4.10 -47.56 16.15
C ALA A 357 3.44 -48.03 17.47
N THR A 358 3.74 -49.25 17.91
CA THR A 358 3.23 -49.78 19.19
C THR A 358 3.84 -49.08 20.41
N SER A 359 5.01 -48.46 20.26
CA SER A 359 5.61 -47.59 21.28
C SER A 359 6.35 -46.45 20.58
N ALA A 360 6.15 -45.22 21.03
CA ALA A 360 6.86 -44.06 20.51
C ALA A 360 6.97 -42.94 21.54
N THR A 361 8.10 -42.24 21.50
CA THR A 361 8.31 -40.98 22.21
C THR A 361 8.27 -39.84 21.19
N LYS A 362 7.44 -38.83 21.45
CA LYS A 362 7.29 -37.62 20.62
C LYS A 362 7.42 -36.38 21.49
N THR A 363 8.20 -35.41 21.03
CA THR A 363 8.35 -34.11 21.70
C THR A 363 7.58 -33.05 20.94
N PHE A 364 6.48 -32.58 21.52
CA PHE A 364 5.70 -31.45 21.02
C PHE A 364 6.46 -30.16 21.30
N THR A 365 7.02 -29.55 20.25
CA THR A 365 7.80 -28.31 20.34
C THR A 365 6.89 -27.08 20.38
N ILE A 366 6.11 -26.96 21.45
CA ILE A 366 5.08 -25.92 21.64
C ILE A 366 5.56 -24.80 22.57
N GLY A 367 5.00 -23.61 22.39
CA GLY A 367 5.26 -22.44 23.23
C GLY A 367 4.13 -21.42 23.14
N LYS A 368 4.27 -20.32 23.88
CA LYS A 368 3.29 -19.22 23.89
C LYS A 368 3.97 -17.89 24.16
N GLY A 369 3.88 -16.95 23.23
CA GLY A 369 4.55 -15.65 23.33
C GLY A 369 6.07 -15.76 23.20
N VAL A 370 6.79 -15.87 24.32
CA VAL A 370 8.25 -16.11 24.37
C VAL A 370 8.60 -17.38 25.16
N ALA A 371 7.61 -18.05 25.75
CA ALA A 371 7.82 -19.20 26.60
C ALA A 371 7.77 -20.49 25.77
N TYR A 372 8.93 -21.06 25.47
CA TYR A 372 9.04 -22.41 24.91
C TYR A 372 8.87 -23.45 26.02
N ARG A 373 7.83 -24.29 25.95
CA ARG A 373 7.53 -25.34 26.95
C ARG A 373 7.10 -26.62 26.25
N PRO A 374 8.07 -27.43 25.79
CA PRO A 374 7.72 -28.65 25.09
C PRO A 374 7.04 -29.66 26.01
N LEU A 375 6.25 -30.56 25.41
CA LEU A 375 5.76 -31.78 26.06
C LEU A 375 6.44 -32.97 25.40
N THR A 376 7.19 -33.77 26.14
CA THR A 376 7.66 -35.06 25.65
C THR A 376 6.70 -36.14 26.13
N LEU A 377 5.98 -36.77 25.20
CA LEU A 377 4.99 -37.80 25.45
C LEU A 377 5.52 -39.14 24.95
N THR A 378 5.56 -40.14 25.82
CA THR A 378 5.78 -41.54 25.44
C THR A 378 4.47 -42.30 25.54
N VAL A 379 4.04 -42.93 24.45
CA VAL A 379 2.79 -43.69 24.36
C VAL A 379 3.06 -45.13 23.99
N ASN A 380 2.33 -46.06 24.61
CA ASN A 380 2.34 -47.48 24.26
C ASN A 380 0.94 -47.88 23.76
N HIS A 381 0.80 -48.12 22.46
CA HIS A 381 -0.46 -48.46 21.79
C HIS A 381 -0.67 -49.98 21.74
N LEU A 382 -1.92 -50.39 21.49
CA LEU A 382 -2.29 -51.80 21.26
C LEU A 382 -1.87 -52.31 19.87
N ASP A 383 -1.73 -51.42 18.90
CA ASP A 383 -1.36 -51.71 17.51
C ASP A 383 -0.48 -50.58 16.94
N ALA A 384 0.10 -50.79 15.76
CA ALA A 384 0.94 -49.80 15.09
C ALA A 384 0.18 -48.90 14.09
N THR A 385 -1.15 -48.87 14.13
CA THR A 385 -1.94 -48.01 13.21
C THR A 385 -1.77 -46.55 13.59
N ALA A 386 -1.84 -45.66 12.59
CA ALA A 386 -1.58 -44.23 12.78
C ALA A 386 -2.60 -43.59 13.74
N LYS A 387 -2.09 -43.03 14.85
CA LYS A 387 -2.85 -42.29 15.87
C LYS A 387 -2.37 -40.84 15.94
N THR A 388 -3.28 -39.89 16.06
CA THR A 388 -2.93 -38.46 16.16
C THR A 388 -3.11 -37.96 17.58
N TYR A 389 -2.15 -37.18 18.06
CA TYR A 389 -2.18 -36.46 19.33
C TYR A 389 -1.94 -34.99 19.06
N THR A 390 -2.70 -34.08 19.67
CA THR A 390 -2.55 -32.63 19.48
C THR A 390 -2.28 -31.96 20.82
N ALA A 391 -1.17 -31.24 20.95
CA ALA A 391 -0.82 -30.53 22.18
C ALA A 391 -0.82 -29.01 21.97
N GLU A 392 -1.27 -28.25 22.96
CA GLU A 392 -1.22 -26.77 22.98
C GLU A 392 -0.83 -26.27 24.36
N LEU A 393 0.02 -25.23 24.41
CA LEU A 393 0.41 -24.54 25.64
C LEU A 393 -0.49 -23.33 25.88
N PHE A 394 -1.00 -23.20 27.10
CA PHE A 394 -1.78 -22.05 27.55
C PHE A 394 -1.02 -21.31 28.66
N ASN A 395 -0.74 -20.01 28.44
CA ASN A 395 -0.15 -19.12 29.47
C ASN A 395 -1.22 -18.56 30.43
N THR A 396 -2.00 -19.46 31.01
CA THR A 396 -3.00 -19.16 32.05
C THR A 396 -3.05 -20.30 33.05
N ALA A 397 -3.71 -20.08 34.19
CA ALA A 397 -4.05 -21.17 35.09
C ALA A 397 -4.98 -22.18 34.38
N PRO A 398 -4.82 -23.50 34.63
CA PRO A 398 -5.80 -24.49 34.18
C PRO A 398 -7.13 -24.31 34.91
N VAL A 399 -8.19 -24.89 34.36
CA VAL A 399 -9.49 -24.97 35.03
C VAL A 399 -9.32 -25.60 36.43
N ALA A 400 -9.94 -24.96 37.43
CA ALA A 400 -9.88 -25.41 38.81
C ALA A 400 -10.48 -26.83 38.96
N ARG A 401 -9.74 -27.71 39.63
CA ARG A 401 -10.10 -29.11 39.89
C ARG A 401 -9.70 -29.49 41.31
N THR A 402 -10.35 -30.51 41.86
CA THR A 402 -10.05 -30.99 43.22
C THR A 402 -8.63 -31.58 43.28
N LEU A 403 -7.81 -31.13 44.23
CA LEU A 403 -6.47 -31.67 44.44
C LEU A 403 -6.52 -32.98 45.24
N PRO A 404 -5.75 -34.01 44.87
CA PRO A 404 -5.57 -35.21 45.69
C PRO A 404 -4.69 -34.87 46.91
N SER A 405 -4.82 -35.63 47.99
CA SER A 405 -4.06 -35.41 49.24
C SER A 405 -2.53 -35.45 49.08
N THR A 406 -2.05 -36.05 47.98
CA THR A 406 -0.64 -36.16 47.63
C THR A 406 -0.06 -34.91 46.94
N LEU A 407 -0.90 -33.94 46.55
CA LEU A 407 -0.49 -32.66 45.95
C LEU A 407 -0.87 -31.48 46.85
N GLN A 408 0.06 -30.54 47.00
CA GLN A 408 -0.14 -29.26 47.70
C GLN A 408 -0.79 -28.22 46.78
N SER A 409 -0.34 -28.15 45.53
CA SER A 409 -0.80 -27.16 44.54
C SER A 409 -0.45 -27.59 43.12
N VAL A 410 -1.12 -26.99 42.14
CA VAL A 410 -0.75 -27.03 40.71
C VAL A 410 -0.32 -25.64 40.26
N SER A 411 0.50 -25.56 39.19
CA SER A 411 0.94 -24.30 38.61
C SER A 411 -0.27 -23.47 38.15
N THR A 412 -0.20 -22.17 38.43
CA THR A 412 -1.17 -21.16 37.97
C THR A 412 -0.63 -20.35 36.78
N VAL A 413 0.61 -20.61 36.37
CA VAL A 413 1.28 -19.87 35.29
C VAL A 413 0.84 -20.38 33.93
N ARG A 414 0.84 -21.70 33.75
CA ARG A 414 0.52 -22.36 32.48
C ARG A 414 0.19 -23.83 32.64
N TYR A 415 -0.49 -24.36 31.63
CA TYR A 415 -0.76 -25.79 31.48
C TYR A 415 -0.70 -26.17 29.99
N ILE A 416 -0.55 -27.47 29.72
CA ILE A 416 -0.57 -28.03 28.37
C ILE A 416 -1.84 -28.85 28.22
N ASN A 417 -2.67 -28.55 27.23
CA ASN A 417 -3.77 -29.44 26.86
C ASN A 417 -3.28 -30.43 25.80
N LEU A 418 -3.65 -31.70 25.96
CA LEU A 418 -3.41 -32.77 25.01
C LEU A 418 -4.74 -33.39 24.57
N LEU A 419 -5.04 -33.31 23.28
CA LEU A 419 -6.16 -34.00 22.65
C LEU A 419 -5.71 -35.34 22.09
N LYS A 420 -6.43 -36.40 22.47
CA LYS A 420 -6.22 -37.77 21.98
C LYS A 420 -7.16 -38.04 20.80
N GLY A 421 -6.60 -38.38 19.65
CA GLY A 421 -7.38 -38.75 18.46
C GLY A 421 -8.23 -40.00 18.68
N THR A 422 -9.36 -40.09 17.96
CA THR A 422 -10.26 -41.24 18.00
C THR A 422 -9.52 -42.54 17.64
N GLY A 423 -9.72 -43.59 18.43
CA GLY A 423 -9.09 -44.90 18.21
C GLY A 423 -7.63 -45.03 18.67
N ALA A 424 -7.08 -44.00 19.32
CA ALA A 424 -5.76 -44.03 19.96
C ALA A 424 -5.83 -44.67 21.36
N GLU A 425 -6.14 -45.96 21.41
CA GLU A 425 -6.20 -46.70 22.68
C GLU A 425 -4.81 -47.11 23.18
N LEU A 426 -4.54 -46.82 24.45
CA LEU A 426 -3.28 -47.13 25.11
C LEU A 426 -3.32 -48.53 25.73
N SER A 427 -2.15 -49.16 25.84
CA SER A 427 -1.98 -50.41 26.58
C SER A 427 -2.41 -50.21 28.04
N PRO A 428 -3.32 -51.04 28.59
CA PRO A 428 -3.73 -50.96 29.99
C PRO A 428 -2.60 -51.20 30.99
N THR A 429 -1.51 -51.86 30.58
CA THR A 429 -0.37 -52.23 31.44
C THR A 429 0.83 -51.30 31.31
N LEU A 430 1.01 -50.64 30.16
CA LEU A 430 2.15 -49.75 29.88
C LEU A 430 1.77 -48.28 29.68
N GLY A 431 0.50 -47.98 29.42
CA GLY A 431 -0.07 -46.62 29.36
C GLY A 431 0.76 -45.60 28.56
N ALA A 432 0.84 -44.40 29.10
CA ALA A 432 1.71 -43.31 28.64
C ALA A 432 2.56 -42.74 29.80
N THR A 433 3.64 -42.06 29.45
CA THR A 433 4.40 -41.17 30.34
C THR A 433 4.53 -39.79 29.70
N ALA A 434 4.62 -38.75 30.53
CA ALA A 434 4.79 -37.37 30.09
C ALA A 434 5.99 -36.74 30.80
N GLN A 435 6.75 -35.95 30.06
CA GLN A 435 7.78 -35.09 30.60
C GLN A 435 7.44 -33.64 30.26
N LEU A 436 7.33 -32.83 31.31
CA LEU A 436 7.09 -31.40 31.25
C LEU A 436 8.40 -30.65 31.50
N TYR A 437 8.55 -29.49 30.89
CA TYR A 437 9.72 -28.63 31.02
C TYR A 437 9.33 -27.34 31.74
N TYR A 438 10.26 -26.77 32.49
CA TYR A 438 10.09 -25.51 33.20
C TYR A 438 11.33 -24.64 33.10
N ASP A 439 11.13 -23.34 33.23
CA ASP A 439 12.16 -22.31 33.29
C ASP A 439 11.85 -21.34 34.44
N THR A 440 12.69 -20.32 34.58
CA THR A 440 12.63 -19.28 35.62
C THR A 440 11.23 -18.70 35.86
N ASP A 441 10.42 -18.55 34.83
CA ASP A 441 9.07 -17.97 34.87
C ASP A 441 7.95 -18.97 35.25
N ASP A 442 8.25 -20.26 35.50
CA ASP A 442 7.27 -21.25 35.98
C ASP A 442 7.20 -21.37 37.51
N ALA A 443 8.01 -20.60 38.24
CA ALA A 443 8.05 -20.57 39.70
C ALA A 443 8.29 -21.96 40.36
N VAL A 444 9.08 -22.83 39.73
CA VAL A 444 9.53 -24.09 40.34
C VAL A 444 10.69 -23.79 41.29
N LEU A 445 10.35 -23.61 42.57
CA LEU A 445 11.31 -23.24 43.62
C LEU A 445 12.03 -24.43 44.28
N ASP A 446 11.49 -25.64 44.14
CA ASP A 446 12.09 -26.88 44.65
C ASP A 446 11.86 -28.01 43.65
N ALA A 447 12.92 -28.41 42.95
CA ALA A 447 12.87 -29.48 41.96
C ALA A 447 12.48 -30.82 42.60
N SER A 448 12.85 -31.09 43.85
CA SER A 448 12.55 -32.35 44.53
C SER A 448 11.06 -32.55 44.83
N LEU A 449 10.31 -31.45 45.00
CA LEU A 449 8.87 -31.45 45.26
C LEU A 449 8.02 -31.30 44.00
N ALA A 450 8.65 -31.01 42.85
CA ALA A 450 7.96 -30.83 41.59
C ALA A 450 7.42 -32.18 41.08
N ARG A 451 6.18 -32.19 40.59
CA ARG A 451 5.44 -33.35 40.10
C ARG A 451 4.81 -33.05 38.75
N VAL A 452 4.58 -34.08 37.95
CA VAL A 452 3.65 -34.01 36.81
C VAL A 452 2.25 -34.33 37.35
N ALA A 453 1.27 -33.48 37.06
CA ALA A 453 -0.14 -33.77 37.30
C ALA A 453 -0.92 -33.71 36.00
N LYS A 454 -1.98 -34.53 35.91
CA LYS A 454 -2.96 -34.45 34.82
C LYS A 454 -4.37 -34.40 35.36
N ASP A 455 -5.34 -33.98 34.56
CA ASP A 455 -6.74 -34.18 34.93
C ASP A 455 -7.19 -35.63 34.71
N ASP A 456 -8.20 -36.04 35.47
CA ASP A 456 -8.80 -37.38 35.41
C ASP A 456 -10.08 -37.44 34.56
N GLY A 457 -10.53 -36.30 34.00
CA GLY A 457 -11.81 -36.18 33.28
C GLY A 457 -13.06 -36.22 34.17
N ALA A 458 -12.92 -36.39 35.49
CA ALA A 458 -13.99 -36.42 36.49
C ALA A 458 -13.98 -35.19 37.43
N GLY A 459 -13.18 -34.18 37.10
CA GLY A 459 -13.09 -32.92 37.86
C GLY A 459 -12.00 -32.91 38.94
N ASN A 460 -11.06 -33.88 38.94
CA ASN A 460 -9.96 -33.94 39.89
C ASN A 460 -8.59 -33.89 39.17
N TRP A 461 -7.57 -33.52 39.94
CA TRP A 461 -6.17 -33.72 39.56
C TRP A 461 -5.71 -35.11 39.97
N GLU A 462 -4.91 -35.73 39.11
CA GLU A 462 -4.20 -36.97 39.35
C GLU A 462 -2.70 -36.69 39.43
N ASN A 463 -2.04 -37.16 40.49
CA ASN A 463 -0.60 -37.03 40.68
C ASN A 463 0.14 -38.15 39.95
N LEU A 464 0.87 -37.80 38.90
CA LEU A 464 1.65 -38.76 38.10
C LEU A 464 3.09 -38.94 38.60
N GLY A 465 3.43 -38.29 39.72
CA GLY A 465 4.72 -38.39 40.37
C GLY A 465 5.83 -37.63 39.63
N GLY A 466 7.05 -38.14 39.73
CA GLY A 466 8.26 -37.52 39.19
C GLY A 466 8.98 -36.58 40.17
N SER A 467 10.14 -36.08 39.73
CA SER A 467 10.89 -35.02 40.40
C SER A 467 11.57 -34.16 39.33
N GLY A 468 11.65 -32.86 39.57
CA GLY A 468 12.41 -31.94 38.74
C GLY A 468 13.89 -32.28 38.71
N THR A 469 14.54 -32.01 37.58
CA THR A 469 15.98 -32.26 37.40
C THR A 469 16.86 -31.24 38.12
N VAL A 470 16.73 -29.94 37.82
CA VAL A 470 17.53 -28.84 38.38
C VAL A 470 16.75 -27.51 38.33
N ILE A 471 17.17 -26.53 39.13
CA ILE A 471 16.62 -25.16 39.18
C ILE A 471 17.61 -24.18 38.54
N PRO A 472 17.15 -23.10 37.87
CA PRO A 472 15.75 -22.70 37.68
C PRO A 472 15.10 -23.28 36.42
N THR A 473 15.88 -23.88 35.53
CA THR A 473 15.43 -24.45 34.26
C THR A 473 15.64 -25.95 34.27
N GLY A 474 14.59 -26.73 34.01
CA GLY A 474 14.66 -28.18 34.12
C GLY A 474 13.47 -28.89 33.50
N SER A 475 13.33 -30.19 33.81
CA SER A 475 12.20 -31.00 33.38
C SER A 475 11.76 -31.96 34.48
N ILE A 476 10.52 -32.44 34.39
CA ILE A 476 9.90 -33.41 35.30
C ILE A 476 9.32 -34.52 34.44
N THR A 477 9.77 -35.75 34.64
CA THR A 477 9.19 -36.92 33.98
C THR A 477 8.28 -37.65 34.95
N SER A 478 7.03 -37.93 34.55
CA SER A 478 6.12 -38.78 35.32
C SER A 478 6.75 -40.15 35.58
N ASN A 479 6.71 -40.63 36.81
CA ASN A 479 7.18 -41.97 37.17
C ASN A 479 6.02 -42.98 37.34
N THR A 480 4.79 -42.53 37.12
CA THR A 480 3.58 -43.37 37.08
C THR A 480 3.06 -43.44 35.65
N PHE A 481 2.77 -44.63 35.15
CA PHE A 481 2.09 -44.82 33.87
C PHE A 481 0.62 -44.46 33.99
N PHE A 482 0.05 -43.77 32.99
CA PHE A 482 -1.34 -43.32 33.02
C PHE A 482 -2.08 -43.57 31.70
N THR A 483 -3.40 -43.49 31.75
CA THR A 483 -4.27 -43.47 30.57
C THR A 483 -4.63 -42.02 30.20
N LEU A 484 -5.03 -41.80 28.94
CA LEU A 484 -5.40 -40.49 28.41
C LEU A 484 -6.91 -40.43 28.14
N GLY A 485 -7.53 -39.31 28.52
CA GLY A 485 -8.90 -38.97 28.11
C GLY A 485 -8.94 -38.48 26.65
N ALA A 486 -10.12 -38.08 26.17
CA ALA A 486 -10.26 -37.43 24.86
C ALA A 486 -9.54 -36.06 24.82
N SER A 487 -9.56 -35.35 25.95
CA SER A 487 -8.81 -34.13 26.24
C SER A 487 -8.19 -34.31 27.63
N THR A 488 -6.92 -33.93 27.78
CA THR A 488 -6.19 -34.08 29.04
C THR A 488 -5.29 -32.88 29.26
N ASP A 489 -5.51 -32.15 30.35
CA ASP A 489 -4.65 -31.07 30.83
C ASP A 489 -3.49 -31.65 31.63
N PHE A 490 -2.27 -31.26 31.30
CA PHE A 490 -1.05 -31.51 32.05
C PHE A 490 -0.55 -30.22 32.70
N VAL A 491 -0.11 -30.31 33.94
CA VAL A 491 0.39 -29.17 34.71
C VAL A 491 1.54 -29.59 35.62
N ILE A 492 2.44 -28.66 35.89
CA ILE A 492 3.45 -28.84 36.94
C ILE A 492 2.76 -28.69 38.29
N ALA A 493 2.98 -29.64 39.19
CA ALA A 493 2.40 -29.64 40.53
C ALA A 493 3.48 -29.70 41.61
N LYS A 494 3.09 -29.42 42.85
CA LYS A 494 3.95 -29.53 44.02
C LYS A 494 3.38 -30.60 44.96
N SER A 495 4.19 -31.58 45.36
CA SER A 495 3.76 -32.63 46.30
C SER A 495 3.59 -32.11 47.73
N ASN A 496 2.65 -32.70 48.47
CA ASN A 496 2.46 -32.42 49.90
C ASN A 496 3.49 -33.23 50.74
N PRO A 497 4.36 -32.62 51.56
CA PRO A 497 5.19 -33.38 52.51
C PRO A 497 4.32 -33.92 53.66
N ASP A 498 4.55 -35.17 54.11
CA ASP A 498 3.79 -35.82 55.21
C ASP A 498 3.66 -34.90 56.44
N VAL A 499 2.41 -34.65 56.90
CA VAL A 499 2.12 -33.54 57.82
C VAL A 499 2.05 -33.97 59.29
N VAL A 500 3.00 -33.48 60.09
CA VAL A 500 2.86 -33.15 61.52
C VAL A 500 2.12 -31.81 61.62
N VAL A 501 1.11 -31.67 62.48
CA VAL A 501 0.40 -30.38 62.63
C VAL A 501 1.32 -29.36 63.30
N VAL A 502 1.65 -28.30 62.57
CA VAL A 502 2.55 -27.20 62.95
C VAL A 502 1.86 -25.85 62.71
N VAL A 503 2.44 -24.74 63.14
CA VAL A 503 1.89 -23.41 62.85
C VAL A 503 1.82 -23.16 61.33
N PRO A 504 0.89 -22.32 60.83
CA PRO A 504 0.76 -22.06 59.39
C PRO A 504 2.05 -21.49 58.78
N THR A 505 2.39 -21.87 57.56
CA THR A 505 3.46 -21.22 56.79
C THR A 505 2.85 -20.09 55.96
N VAL A 506 3.40 -18.89 56.11
CA VAL A 506 2.91 -17.68 55.44
C VAL A 506 4.09 -17.03 54.74
N THR A 507 3.89 -16.48 53.55
CA THR A 507 4.86 -15.58 52.92
C THR A 507 4.33 -14.16 53.03
N THR A 508 5.21 -13.20 53.32
CA THR A 508 4.87 -11.78 53.35
C THR A 508 5.08 -11.21 51.95
N ASP A 509 4.06 -10.57 51.39
CA ASP A 509 4.17 -9.92 50.10
C ASP A 509 4.92 -8.57 50.25
N PRO A 510 5.65 -8.10 49.23
CA PRO A 510 6.26 -6.79 49.24
C PRO A 510 5.23 -5.70 49.57
N VAL A 511 5.64 -4.71 50.36
CA VAL A 511 4.79 -3.55 50.65
C VAL A 511 4.79 -2.63 49.45
N ILE A 512 3.62 -2.39 48.89
CA ILE A 512 3.35 -1.48 47.76
C ILE A 512 2.46 -0.33 48.23
N ASP A 513 2.22 0.66 47.37
CA ASP A 513 1.38 1.82 47.69
C ASP A 513 1.73 2.50 49.04
N ILE A 514 3.03 2.63 49.32
CA ILE A 514 3.55 3.28 50.53
C ILE A 514 3.31 4.79 50.47
N SER A 515 2.43 5.29 51.34
CA SER A 515 2.12 6.71 51.57
C SER A 515 2.79 7.21 52.85
N THR A 516 2.41 8.39 53.33
CA THR A 516 2.90 8.97 54.60
C THR A 516 2.26 8.31 55.83
N THR A 517 0.99 7.90 55.73
CA THR A 517 0.22 7.33 56.84
C THR A 517 -0.40 5.96 56.55
N THR A 518 -0.26 5.47 55.31
CA THR A 518 -0.84 4.20 54.87
C THR A 518 0.13 3.44 53.98
N ALA A 519 -0.05 2.14 53.84
CA ALA A 519 0.61 1.32 52.83
C ALA A 519 -0.26 0.10 52.51
N THR A 520 0.02 -0.58 51.40
CA THR A 520 -0.62 -1.85 51.07
C THR A 520 0.39 -2.97 51.25
N GLY A 521 0.08 -3.88 52.16
CA GLY A 521 0.84 -5.12 52.34
C GLY A 521 -0.03 -6.32 51.99
N GLY A 522 0.47 -7.48 52.34
CA GLY A 522 -0.30 -8.70 52.20
C GLY A 522 0.55 -9.91 52.50
N GLY A 523 0.02 -11.05 52.14
CA GLY A 523 0.76 -12.28 52.18
C GLY A 523 -0.05 -13.41 51.63
N ASN A 524 0.61 -14.56 51.54
CA ASN A 524 -0.02 -15.80 51.15
C ASN A 524 0.14 -16.82 52.25
N VAL A 525 -0.98 -17.35 52.75
CA VAL A 525 -0.97 -18.52 53.63
C VAL A 525 -0.70 -19.75 52.75
N THR A 526 0.58 -20.06 52.56
CA THR A 526 1.07 -21.12 51.65
C THR A 526 0.88 -22.53 52.21
N ASN A 527 0.80 -22.67 53.53
CA ASN A 527 0.43 -23.92 54.20
C ASN A 527 -0.33 -23.61 55.48
N ASN A 528 -1.44 -24.32 55.75
CA ASN A 528 -2.16 -24.17 57.00
C ASN A 528 -1.53 -24.95 58.16
N GLY A 529 -0.41 -25.64 57.94
CA GLY A 529 0.28 -26.42 58.96
C GLY A 529 -0.54 -27.61 59.45
N GLY A 530 -1.48 -28.14 58.67
CA GLY A 530 -2.25 -29.34 59.02
C GLY A 530 -3.51 -29.09 59.87
N ALA A 531 -3.86 -27.85 60.18
CA ALA A 531 -5.12 -27.47 60.84
C ALA A 531 -5.71 -26.19 60.26
N ALA A 532 -7.02 -25.97 60.39
CA ALA A 532 -7.71 -24.82 59.79
C ALA A 532 -7.18 -23.47 60.29
N VAL A 533 -6.95 -22.52 59.37
CA VAL A 533 -6.55 -21.15 59.71
C VAL A 533 -7.77 -20.33 60.13
N THR A 534 -7.74 -19.82 61.36
CA THR A 534 -8.83 -19.09 62.01
C THR A 534 -8.69 -17.57 61.95
N ALA A 535 -7.51 -17.06 61.60
CA ALA A 535 -7.25 -15.64 61.35
C ALA A 535 -6.00 -15.47 60.49
N ARG A 536 -5.98 -14.47 59.60
CA ARG A 536 -4.80 -14.03 58.84
C ARG A 536 -4.77 -12.51 58.66
N GLY A 537 -3.61 -11.96 58.36
CA GLY A 537 -3.43 -10.54 58.07
C GLY A 537 -1.94 -10.16 58.07
N VAL A 538 -1.61 -8.88 58.13
CA VAL A 538 -0.24 -8.42 58.39
C VAL A 538 -0.13 -7.79 59.77
N CYS A 539 1.06 -7.84 60.36
CA CYS A 539 1.41 -7.14 61.60
C CYS A 539 2.68 -6.32 61.38
N TRP A 540 2.78 -5.16 62.02
CA TRP A 540 3.88 -4.22 61.84
C TRP A 540 4.23 -3.43 63.10
N ASN A 541 5.51 -3.04 63.21
CA ASN A 541 6.04 -2.14 64.23
C ASN A 541 7.28 -1.39 63.70
N THR A 542 7.90 -0.51 64.50
CA THR A 542 9.11 0.25 64.13
C THR A 542 10.39 -0.28 64.76
N THR A 543 10.31 -1.39 65.51
CA THR A 543 11.43 -1.92 66.32
C THR A 543 11.98 -3.25 65.79
N GLY A 544 11.31 -3.87 64.80
CA GLY A 544 11.65 -5.18 64.27
C GLY A 544 10.81 -6.32 64.86
N SER A 545 10.74 -7.42 64.11
CA SER A 545 10.06 -8.68 64.46
C SER A 545 8.60 -8.52 64.92
N PRO A 546 7.74 -7.86 64.14
CA PRO A 546 6.34 -7.64 64.53
C PRO A 546 5.58 -8.96 64.69
N THR A 547 4.64 -8.95 65.62
CA THR A 547 3.76 -10.06 66.00
C THR A 547 2.31 -9.63 66.00
N VAL A 548 1.38 -10.57 66.18
CA VAL A 548 -0.07 -10.25 66.32
C VAL A 548 -0.44 -9.47 67.58
N ALA A 549 0.53 -9.16 68.45
CA ALA A 549 0.36 -8.27 69.60
C ALA A 549 0.66 -6.79 69.25
N ASP A 550 1.36 -6.55 68.13
CA ASP A 550 1.62 -5.22 67.59
C ASP A 550 0.42 -4.72 66.75
N SER A 551 0.60 -3.62 66.00
CA SER A 551 -0.39 -3.17 65.03
C SER A 551 -0.60 -4.25 63.97
N LYS A 552 -1.87 -4.58 63.67
CA LYS A 552 -2.20 -5.64 62.71
C LYS A 552 -3.51 -5.40 61.97
N THR A 553 -3.68 -6.07 60.83
CA THR A 553 -4.96 -6.24 60.14
C THR A 553 -5.59 -7.60 60.45
N THR A 554 -6.86 -7.77 60.08
CA THR A 554 -7.59 -9.05 60.11
C THR A 554 -8.31 -9.23 58.78
N ASP A 555 -7.75 -10.06 57.91
CA ASP A 555 -8.13 -10.18 56.49
C ASP A 555 -8.77 -11.55 56.19
N GLY A 556 -9.52 -12.05 57.17
CA GLY A 556 -10.32 -13.27 57.10
C GLY A 556 -9.59 -14.54 57.55
N ASN A 557 -10.07 -15.69 57.05
CA ASN A 557 -9.71 -17.03 57.48
C ASN A 557 -9.26 -17.87 56.27
N GLY A 558 -8.70 -19.06 56.52
CA GLY A 558 -8.34 -20.01 55.45
C GLY A 558 -7.05 -19.68 54.69
N ASN A 559 -6.73 -20.51 53.70
CA ASN A 559 -5.50 -20.44 52.91
C ASN A 559 -5.58 -19.43 51.75
N GLY A 560 -4.44 -19.15 51.12
CA GLY A 560 -4.35 -18.32 49.94
C GLY A 560 -3.91 -16.88 50.22
N THR A 561 -3.83 -16.10 49.15
CA THR A 561 -3.38 -14.71 49.16
C THR A 561 -4.41 -13.80 49.83
N PHE A 562 -3.92 -12.81 50.56
CA PHE A 562 -4.72 -11.73 51.11
C PHE A 562 -3.95 -10.42 50.98
N VAL A 563 -4.70 -9.33 50.85
CA VAL A 563 -4.17 -7.96 50.77
C VAL A 563 -4.62 -7.22 52.01
N SER A 564 -3.71 -6.44 52.61
CA SER A 564 -3.92 -5.75 53.87
C SER A 564 -3.72 -4.25 53.71
N SER A 565 -4.73 -3.48 54.12
CA SER A 565 -4.65 -2.01 54.18
C SER A 565 -3.99 -1.57 55.48
N ILE A 566 -2.74 -1.16 55.43
CA ILE A 566 -1.97 -0.69 56.58
C ILE A 566 -2.29 0.79 56.80
N THR A 567 -2.62 1.18 58.03
CA THR A 567 -2.99 2.56 58.38
C THR A 567 -2.31 3.00 59.68
N GLY A 568 -2.25 4.29 59.94
CA GLY A 568 -1.65 4.85 61.17
C GLY A 568 -0.12 4.87 61.15
N LEU A 569 0.50 4.91 59.96
CA LEU A 569 1.95 5.06 59.84
C LEU A 569 2.38 6.50 60.18
N THR A 570 3.59 6.64 60.71
CA THR A 570 4.23 7.94 60.96
C THR A 570 5.10 8.29 59.76
N PRO A 571 4.96 9.51 59.19
CA PRO A 571 5.74 9.91 58.02
C PRO A 571 7.26 9.79 58.26
N GLY A 572 7.97 9.17 57.32
CA GLY A 572 9.44 9.01 57.36
C GLY A 572 9.95 7.91 58.30
N ALA A 573 9.06 7.24 59.04
CA ALA A 573 9.45 6.15 59.93
C ALA A 573 9.69 4.85 59.15
N THR A 574 10.68 4.08 59.60
CA THR A 574 10.95 2.72 59.13
C THR A 574 10.03 1.74 59.85
N TYR A 575 9.34 0.90 59.10
CA TYR A 575 8.45 -0.13 59.58
C TYR A 575 8.93 -1.52 59.15
N HIS A 576 8.84 -2.45 60.08
CA HIS A 576 9.02 -3.86 59.85
C HIS A 576 7.62 -4.48 59.78
N LEU A 577 7.34 -5.26 58.74
CA LEU A 577 6.04 -5.87 58.48
C LEU A 577 6.18 -7.36 58.23
N ARG A 578 5.26 -8.15 58.79
CA ARG A 578 5.15 -9.58 58.56
C ARG A 578 3.69 -9.97 58.32
N ALA A 579 3.45 -10.79 57.31
CA ALA A 579 2.19 -11.52 57.19
C ALA A 579 2.09 -12.54 58.33
N TYR A 580 0.88 -12.79 58.84
CA TYR A 580 0.61 -13.79 59.86
C TYR A 580 -0.61 -14.64 59.50
N ALA A 581 -0.65 -15.86 60.04
CA ALA A 581 -1.83 -16.70 60.04
C ALA A 581 -1.84 -17.60 61.27
N THR A 582 -3.03 -17.84 61.83
CA THR A 582 -3.22 -18.60 63.07
C THR A 582 -4.05 -19.84 62.82
N ASN A 583 -3.60 -21.00 63.30
CA ASN A 583 -4.37 -22.24 63.39
C ASN A 583 -4.38 -22.78 64.83
N SER A 584 -4.83 -24.02 65.04
CA SER A 584 -4.85 -24.65 66.37
C SER A 584 -3.47 -24.98 66.95
N ALA A 585 -2.40 -25.01 66.15
CA ALA A 585 -1.02 -25.18 66.60
C ALA A 585 -0.34 -23.85 66.95
N GLY A 586 -0.91 -22.70 66.56
CA GLY A 586 -0.43 -21.36 66.89
C GLY A 586 -0.39 -20.41 65.69
N THR A 587 0.30 -19.28 65.85
CA THR A 587 0.47 -18.27 64.80
C THR A 587 1.81 -18.44 64.10
N GLY A 588 1.76 -18.62 62.79
CA GLY A 588 2.92 -18.54 61.93
C GLY A 588 3.05 -17.16 61.32
N TYR A 589 4.29 -16.76 61.06
CA TYR A 589 4.65 -15.46 60.52
C TYR A 589 5.52 -15.65 59.28
N GLY A 590 5.27 -14.85 58.25
CA GLY A 590 6.13 -14.81 57.07
C GLY A 590 7.41 -14.03 57.29
N GLU A 591 8.14 -13.83 56.20
CA GLU A 591 9.38 -13.06 56.19
C GLU A 591 9.15 -11.61 56.63
N GLU A 592 10.14 -11.02 57.27
CA GLU A 592 10.10 -9.61 57.62
C GLU A 592 10.43 -8.77 56.40
N ILE A 593 9.50 -7.88 56.02
CA ILE A 593 9.73 -6.85 55.02
C ILE A 593 9.90 -5.52 55.74
N VAL A 594 11.02 -4.87 55.47
CA VAL A 594 11.31 -3.52 55.97
C VAL A 594 10.94 -2.51 54.89
N PHE A 595 10.11 -1.53 55.23
CA PHE A 595 9.77 -0.43 54.36
C PHE A 595 9.79 0.89 55.13
N VAL A 596 9.98 2.00 54.43
CA VAL A 596 9.98 3.34 55.02
C VAL A 596 8.73 4.05 54.54
N ALA A 597 7.86 4.48 55.46
CA ALA A 597 6.74 5.34 55.11
C ALA A 597 7.28 6.65 54.53
N LEU A 598 6.61 7.22 53.53
CA LEU A 598 7.08 8.47 52.94
C LEU A 598 7.16 9.57 54.02
N SER A 599 8.23 10.36 54.01
CA SER A 599 8.38 11.51 54.91
C SER A 599 7.39 12.62 54.59
N GLU A 600 7.01 12.75 53.33
CA GLU A 600 6.02 13.69 52.82
C GLU A 600 5.36 13.13 51.55
N LEU A 601 4.17 13.63 51.21
CA LEU A 601 3.57 13.31 49.92
C LEU A 601 4.33 14.06 48.83
N VAL A 602 4.59 13.39 47.71
CA VAL A 602 5.33 13.97 46.59
C VAL A 602 4.56 13.79 45.29
N VAL A 603 4.92 14.56 44.28
CA VAL A 603 4.39 14.34 42.92
C VAL A 603 4.89 12.99 42.37
N PRO A 604 4.19 12.37 41.40
CA PRO A 604 4.64 11.12 40.81
C PRO A 604 6.03 11.22 40.17
N THR A 605 6.80 10.13 40.14
CA THR A 605 8.04 10.08 39.34
C THR A 605 7.76 9.42 38.00
N VAL A 606 8.23 10.04 36.92
CA VAL A 606 7.94 9.64 35.54
C VAL A 606 9.23 9.65 34.73
N THR A 607 9.39 8.74 33.78
CA THR A 607 10.46 8.79 32.77
C THR A 607 9.84 8.94 31.38
N SER A 608 10.44 9.77 30.52
CA SER A 608 9.98 9.94 29.13
C SER A 608 10.64 8.93 28.20
N ALA A 609 9.87 8.36 27.27
CA ALA A 609 10.40 7.49 26.22
C ALA A 609 10.89 8.31 25.02
N ALA A 610 11.77 7.72 24.19
CA ALA A 610 12.18 8.33 22.93
C ALA A 610 10.97 8.49 21.99
N VAL A 611 10.95 9.60 21.25
CA VAL A 611 9.91 9.86 20.25
C VAL A 611 10.19 9.03 19.00
N THR A 612 9.18 8.30 18.52
CA THR A 612 9.23 7.43 17.34
C THR A 612 8.12 7.81 16.35
N ASN A 613 8.05 7.13 15.19
CA ASN A 613 7.03 7.39 14.15
C ASN A 613 6.92 8.87 13.76
N ILE A 614 8.06 9.55 13.64
CA ILE A 614 8.13 10.97 13.29
C ILE A 614 7.83 11.08 11.79
N VAL A 615 6.57 11.38 11.47
CA VAL A 615 6.04 11.47 10.11
C VAL A 615 5.38 12.84 9.91
N TYR A 616 4.69 13.05 8.79
CA TYR A 616 3.99 14.31 8.51
C TYR A 616 3.10 14.74 9.68
N LYS A 617 3.45 15.88 10.31
CA LYS A 617 2.76 16.54 11.44
C LYS A 617 2.40 15.66 12.64
N ASN A 618 2.94 14.44 12.72
CA ASN A 618 2.59 13.47 13.74
C ASN A 618 3.85 12.76 14.26
N ALA A 619 3.83 12.39 15.53
CA ALA A 619 4.87 11.58 16.16
C ALA A 619 4.29 10.77 17.33
N THR A 620 4.93 9.68 17.72
CA THR A 620 4.53 8.87 18.88
C THR A 620 5.52 9.07 20.01
N GLY A 621 5.04 9.51 21.16
CA GLY A 621 5.79 9.60 22.41
C GLY A 621 5.28 8.60 23.45
N GLY A 622 5.79 8.71 24.67
CA GLY A 622 5.34 7.90 25.78
C GLY A 622 6.17 8.13 27.04
N GLY A 623 5.88 7.34 28.06
CA GLY A 623 6.63 7.36 29.30
C GLY A 623 6.28 6.20 30.21
N ASN A 624 6.90 6.18 31.38
CA ASN A 624 6.63 5.21 32.43
C ASN A 624 6.52 5.93 33.77
N VAL A 625 5.39 5.76 34.45
CA VAL A 625 5.21 6.29 35.82
C VAL A 625 5.81 5.27 36.78
N THR A 626 7.01 5.56 37.28
CA THR A 626 7.81 4.64 38.11
C THR A 626 7.44 4.70 39.58
N LEU A 627 6.98 5.86 40.08
CA LEU A 627 6.48 6.03 41.45
C LEU A 627 5.23 6.90 41.45
N TRP A 628 4.24 6.51 42.25
CA TRP A 628 2.94 7.17 42.35
C TRP A 628 2.90 8.36 43.34
N GLY A 629 3.91 8.49 44.21
CA GLY A 629 4.09 9.66 45.08
C GLY A 629 3.24 9.70 46.36
N GLY A 630 2.64 8.58 46.76
CA GLY A 630 1.90 8.47 48.02
C GLY A 630 0.40 8.77 47.95
N THR A 631 -0.11 9.18 46.78
CA THR A 631 -1.54 9.31 46.48
C THR A 631 -1.85 8.84 45.06
N ALA A 632 -3.09 8.42 44.80
CA ALA A 632 -3.47 7.82 43.52
C ALA A 632 -3.14 8.73 42.32
N VAL A 633 -2.49 8.16 41.31
CA VAL A 633 -2.24 8.83 40.02
C VAL A 633 -3.56 8.88 39.26
N THR A 634 -4.16 10.07 39.16
CA THR A 634 -5.46 10.27 38.54
C THR A 634 -5.38 10.46 37.02
N GLU A 635 -4.22 10.86 36.51
CA GLU A 635 -4.01 11.15 35.09
C GLU A 635 -2.52 11.01 34.72
N ARG A 636 -2.22 10.52 33.52
CA ARG A 636 -0.88 10.50 32.92
C ARG A 636 -0.94 10.77 31.43
N GLY A 637 0.18 11.18 30.84
CA GLY A 637 0.25 11.45 29.41
C GLY A 637 1.59 12.06 29.00
N ILE A 638 1.63 12.67 27.82
CA ILE A 638 2.79 13.45 27.36
C ILE A 638 2.39 14.91 27.15
N CYS A 639 3.34 15.82 27.30
CA CYS A 639 3.22 17.24 26.99
C CYS A 639 4.38 17.69 26.11
N TRP A 640 4.14 18.63 25.18
CA TRP A 640 5.14 19.09 24.22
C TRP A 640 4.98 20.56 23.84
N ASN A 641 6.12 21.18 23.48
CA ASN A 641 6.19 22.54 22.94
C ASN A 641 7.45 22.71 22.06
N THR A 642 7.68 23.91 21.53
CA THR A 642 8.84 24.24 20.69
C THR A 642 9.92 25.04 21.42
N THR A 643 9.69 25.40 22.68
CA THR A 643 10.54 26.30 23.48
C THR A 643 11.37 25.57 24.54
N GLY A 644 11.01 24.32 24.87
CA GLY A 644 11.65 23.52 25.91
C GLY A 644 10.85 23.48 27.21
N ASN A 645 11.18 22.51 28.05
CA ASN A 645 10.57 22.20 29.35
C ASN A 645 9.03 22.19 29.32
N PRO A 646 8.40 21.42 28.41
CA PRO A 646 6.95 21.42 28.29
C PRO A 646 6.25 20.97 29.57
N THR A 647 5.05 21.50 29.76
CA THR A 647 4.14 21.22 30.88
C THR A 647 2.73 20.97 30.36
N ILE A 648 1.78 20.64 31.24
CA ILE A 648 0.38 20.45 30.82
C ILE A 648 -0.35 21.77 30.50
N ALA A 649 0.33 22.92 30.63
CA ALA A 649 -0.16 24.20 30.13
C ALA A 649 0.11 24.36 28.63
N ASP A 650 1.01 23.56 28.07
CA ASP A 650 1.29 23.45 26.64
C ASP A 650 0.36 22.42 25.97
N GLU A 651 0.72 21.90 24.79
CA GLU A 651 0.01 20.79 24.18
C GLU A 651 0.27 19.49 24.95
N TYR A 652 -0.78 18.71 25.19
CA TYR A 652 -0.67 17.46 25.96
C TYR A 652 -1.75 16.43 25.57
N THR A 653 -1.50 15.17 25.91
CA THR A 653 -2.47 14.06 25.80
C THR A 653 -2.83 13.51 27.17
N THR A 654 -3.98 12.84 27.27
CA THR A 654 -4.31 11.97 28.41
C THR A 654 -4.26 10.50 27.98
N SER A 655 -3.57 9.67 28.76
CA SER A 655 -3.27 8.26 28.48
C SER A 655 -3.68 7.36 29.65
N GLY A 656 -4.79 7.73 30.29
CA GLY A 656 -5.38 7.03 31.44
C GLY A 656 -4.82 7.46 32.79
N SER A 657 -4.96 6.59 33.79
CA SER A 657 -4.56 6.78 35.19
C SER A 657 -3.66 5.62 35.67
N GLY A 658 -3.13 5.72 36.88
CA GLY A 658 -2.29 4.67 37.49
C GLY A 658 -0.81 4.68 37.05
N THR A 659 -0.05 3.69 37.51
CA THR A 659 1.39 3.54 37.25
C THR A 659 1.70 2.68 36.01
N GLY A 660 2.97 2.62 35.60
CA GLY A 660 3.45 1.80 34.48
C GLY A 660 3.64 2.56 33.16
N SER A 661 4.05 1.82 32.14
CA SER A 661 4.38 2.34 30.80
C SER A 661 3.14 2.69 29.99
N PHE A 662 3.24 3.75 29.18
CA PHE A 662 2.19 4.19 28.26
C PHE A 662 2.79 4.83 27.01
N THR A 663 2.03 4.82 25.92
CA THR A 663 2.33 5.52 24.67
C THR A 663 1.22 6.50 24.33
N ALA A 664 1.57 7.54 23.56
CA ALA A 664 0.63 8.56 23.13
C ALA A 664 1.05 9.14 21.77
N ASN A 665 0.06 9.44 20.93
CA ASN A 665 0.29 10.08 19.64
C ASN A 665 0.19 11.60 19.79
N MET A 666 1.20 12.31 19.28
CA MET A 666 1.22 13.76 19.11
C MET A 666 0.76 14.07 17.69
N GLY A 667 -0.25 14.93 17.57
CA GLY A 667 -0.72 15.50 16.30
C GLY A 667 -0.58 17.01 16.30
N GLY A 668 -0.91 17.65 15.17
CA GLY A 668 -0.85 19.10 15.02
C GLY A 668 0.54 19.70 15.09
N LEU A 669 1.56 18.91 14.76
CA LEU A 669 2.93 19.39 14.74
C LEU A 669 3.17 20.22 13.46
N SER A 670 4.03 21.23 13.56
CA SER A 670 4.53 21.98 12.41
C SER A 670 5.69 21.25 11.76
N LEU A 671 5.84 21.32 10.44
CA LEU A 671 6.98 20.76 9.71
C LEU A 671 8.28 21.54 10.02
N SER A 672 9.43 20.94 9.74
CA SER A 672 10.76 21.54 9.94
C SER A 672 11.02 22.05 11.36
N THR A 673 10.26 21.59 12.36
CA THR A 673 10.18 22.20 13.69
C THR A 673 10.77 21.28 14.74
N ASN A 674 11.59 21.85 15.62
CA ASN A 674 12.10 21.15 16.80
C ASN A 674 11.04 21.17 17.90
N TYR A 675 10.74 20.00 18.43
CA TYR A 675 9.82 19.80 19.55
C TYR A 675 10.54 19.18 20.73
N TYR A 676 10.15 19.63 21.91
CA TYR A 676 10.54 19.07 23.19
C TYR A 676 9.32 18.39 23.80
N VAL A 677 9.51 17.19 24.35
CA VAL A 677 8.45 16.35 24.88
C VAL A 677 8.82 15.84 26.26
N ARG A 678 7.84 15.81 27.17
CA ARG A 678 7.96 15.20 28.49
C ARG A 678 6.73 14.37 28.81
N ALA A 679 6.93 13.18 29.34
CA ALA A 679 5.88 12.43 30.01
C ALA A 679 5.49 13.12 31.32
N TYR A 680 4.22 13.06 31.70
CA TYR A 680 3.71 13.59 32.97
C TYR A 680 2.77 12.61 33.67
N ALA A 681 2.61 12.77 34.98
CA ALA A 681 1.59 12.12 35.77
C ALA A 681 1.14 13.01 36.94
N LYS A 682 -0.15 13.00 37.23
CA LYS A 682 -0.82 13.85 38.21
C LYS A 682 -1.37 13.00 39.36
N ASN A 683 -1.13 13.45 40.59
CA ASN A 683 -1.80 12.96 41.80
C ASN A 683 -2.35 14.17 42.59
N SER A 684 -2.83 13.98 43.83
CA SER A 684 -3.39 15.09 44.62
C SER A 684 -2.36 16.08 45.15
N THR A 685 -1.06 15.73 45.13
CA THR A 685 0.04 16.61 45.54
C THR A 685 0.49 17.53 44.40
N GLY A 686 0.36 17.08 43.15
CA GLY A 686 0.72 17.87 41.98
C GLY A 686 1.08 17.01 40.77
N ILE A 687 1.91 17.56 39.89
CA ILE A 687 2.29 16.92 38.61
C ILE A 687 3.78 16.64 38.60
N GLY A 688 4.10 15.37 38.37
CA GLY A 688 5.44 14.91 38.08
C GLY A 688 5.69 14.92 36.58
N TYR A 689 6.88 15.32 36.18
CA TYR A 689 7.30 15.36 34.78
C TYR A 689 8.59 14.56 34.62
N GLY A 690 8.65 13.72 33.59
CA GLY A 690 9.87 13.00 33.24
C GLY A 690 10.90 13.86 32.54
N ASP A 691 11.98 13.22 32.11
CA ASP A 691 13.07 13.86 31.39
C ASP A 691 12.61 14.46 30.07
N GLN A 692 13.24 15.55 29.64
CA GLN A 692 12.97 16.11 28.32
C GLN A 692 13.65 15.28 27.24
N VAL A 693 12.86 14.87 26.24
CA VAL A 693 13.36 14.36 24.97
C VAL A 693 13.04 15.35 23.86
N SER A 694 13.85 15.37 22.80
CA SER A 694 13.62 16.27 21.66
C SER A 694 13.61 15.49 20.35
N PHE A 695 12.82 15.97 19.41
CA PHE A 695 12.82 15.48 18.03
C PHE A 695 12.57 16.63 17.07
N ARG A 696 12.85 16.40 15.79
CA ARG A 696 12.56 17.37 14.72
C ARG A 696 11.60 16.73 13.74
N THR A 697 10.52 17.42 13.41
CA THR A 697 9.62 16.99 12.33
C THR A 697 10.32 17.09 10.97
N PRO A 698 9.93 16.27 9.98
CA PRO A 698 10.55 16.30 8.66
C PRO A 698 10.40 17.67 7.99
N ASP A 699 11.31 17.97 7.07
CA ASP A 699 11.15 19.11 6.19
C ASP A 699 9.99 18.87 5.18
N PRO A 700 9.29 19.93 4.73
CA PRO A 700 8.28 19.79 3.68
C PRO A 700 8.96 19.30 2.40
N ALA A 701 8.44 18.22 1.83
CA ALA A 701 8.82 17.80 0.50
C ALA A 701 8.34 18.84 -0.54
N PRO A 702 8.99 18.93 -1.71
CA PRO A 702 8.55 19.84 -2.78
C PRO A 702 7.09 19.61 -3.16
N THR A 703 6.41 20.63 -3.66
CA THR A 703 5.09 20.43 -4.26
C THR A 703 5.23 19.54 -5.50
N VAL A 704 4.35 18.55 -5.64
CA VAL A 704 4.24 17.71 -6.84
C VAL A 704 2.96 18.09 -7.56
N ILE A 705 3.03 18.25 -8.88
CA ILE A 705 1.88 18.48 -9.74
C ILE A 705 1.83 17.36 -10.77
N LYS A 706 0.65 16.76 -10.93
CA LYS A 706 0.36 15.72 -11.89
C LYS A 706 -0.91 16.01 -12.67
N ILE A 707 -0.86 15.82 -13.98
CA ILE A 707 -1.98 16.06 -14.89
C ILE A 707 -2.59 14.71 -15.29
N VAL A 708 -3.90 14.62 -15.25
CA VAL A 708 -4.68 13.49 -15.77
C VAL A 708 -5.46 13.96 -16.99
N ALA A 709 -5.28 13.29 -18.13
CA ALA A 709 -6.00 13.58 -19.36
C ALA A 709 -6.23 12.30 -20.18
N GLN A 710 -7.49 12.00 -20.49
CA GLN A 710 -7.86 10.78 -21.24
C GLN A 710 -7.30 10.73 -22.66
N ASP A 711 -6.97 11.90 -23.24
CA ASP A 711 -6.39 12.03 -24.58
C ASP A 711 -4.87 11.78 -24.64
N GLY A 712 -4.24 11.50 -23.49
CA GLY A 712 -2.81 11.26 -23.38
C GLY A 712 -1.95 12.53 -23.26
N SER A 713 -2.57 13.72 -23.16
CA SER A 713 -1.86 15.00 -22.99
C SER A 713 -1.37 15.29 -21.56
N GLY A 714 -1.64 14.40 -20.60
CA GLY A 714 -1.24 14.51 -19.19
C GLY A 714 -0.23 13.43 -18.76
N ASP A 715 0.24 13.50 -17.51
CA ASP A 715 1.10 12.47 -16.89
C ASP A 715 0.41 11.09 -16.81
N TYR A 716 -0.92 11.08 -16.65
CA TYR A 716 -1.74 9.87 -16.54
C TYR A 716 -2.98 9.97 -17.42
N THR A 717 -3.49 8.83 -17.87
CA THR A 717 -4.77 8.74 -18.60
C THR A 717 -5.95 8.41 -17.69
N THR A 718 -5.70 7.98 -16.45
CA THR A 718 -6.70 7.58 -15.46
C THR A 718 -6.44 8.22 -14.10
N VAL A 719 -7.50 8.46 -13.33
CA VAL A 719 -7.38 9.08 -12.01
C VAL A 719 -6.85 8.08 -10.98
N GLN A 720 -7.19 6.78 -11.10
CA GLN A 720 -6.66 5.78 -10.18
C GLN A 720 -5.12 5.67 -10.30
N ALA A 721 -4.56 5.75 -11.50
CA ALA A 721 -3.09 5.72 -11.67
C ALA A 721 -2.42 6.93 -10.97
N ALA A 722 -3.05 8.10 -11.04
CA ALA A 722 -2.57 9.28 -10.33
C ALA A 722 -2.68 9.11 -8.80
N PHE A 723 -3.77 8.52 -8.29
CA PHE A 723 -3.91 8.17 -6.87
C PHE A 723 -2.86 7.15 -6.44
N ASP A 724 -2.58 6.13 -7.25
CA ASP A 724 -1.61 5.07 -6.96
C ASP A 724 -0.18 5.59 -6.90
N ALA A 725 0.14 6.65 -7.65
CA ALA A 725 1.45 7.30 -7.66
C ALA A 725 1.76 8.15 -6.40
N VAL A 726 0.73 8.58 -5.65
CA VAL A 726 0.94 9.37 -4.43
C VAL A 726 1.77 8.57 -3.43
N THR A 727 2.90 9.14 -3.01
CA THR A 727 3.77 8.51 -2.00
C THR A 727 3.09 8.54 -0.63
N PRO A 728 3.05 7.41 0.12
CA PRO A 728 2.50 7.41 1.48
C PRO A 728 3.21 8.42 2.40
N TYR A 729 2.43 9.14 3.20
CA TYR A 729 2.86 10.15 4.18
C TYR A 729 3.69 11.31 3.57
N TYR A 730 3.39 11.67 2.32
CA TYR A 730 4.05 12.77 1.64
C TYR A 730 3.95 14.07 2.42
N THR A 731 5.09 14.72 2.70
CA THR A 731 5.12 15.91 3.57
C THR A 731 4.87 17.23 2.84
N GLY A 732 4.94 17.23 1.51
CA GLY A 732 4.56 18.33 0.63
C GLY A 732 3.10 18.24 0.18
N LYS A 733 2.67 19.16 -0.69
CA LYS A 733 1.37 19.08 -1.37
C LYS A 733 1.49 18.26 -2.66
N TRP A 734 0.51 17.38 -2.91
CA TRP A 734 0.45 16.57 -4.12
C TRP A 734 -0.80 16.94 -4.92
N TYR A 735 -0.62 17.72 -5.98
CA TYR A 735 -1.67 18.17 -6.87
C TYR A 735 -1.94 17.14 -7.96
N ILE A 736 -3.20 16.83 -8.16
CA ILE A 736 -3.71 16.02 -9.27
C ILE A 736 -4.72 16.89 -10.01
N TYR A 737 -4.31 17.44 -11.14
CA TYR A 737 -5.15 18.21 -12.04
C TYR A 737 -5.80 17.30 -13.07
N VAL A 738 -7.12 17.26 -13.13
CA VAL A 738 -7.88 16.34 -13.99
C VAL A 738 -8.60 17.15 -15.07
N LYS A 739 -8.14 17.00 -16.31
CA LYS A 739 -8.75 17.65 -17.48
C LYS A 739 -10.19 17.19 -17.68
N ASN A 740 -10.97 18.00 -18.39
CA ASN A 740 -12.35 17.70 -18.76
C ASN A 740 -12.46 16.31 -19.41
N GLY A 741 -13.46 15.53 -18.98
CA GLY A 741 -13.62 14.14 -19.36
C GLY A 741 -14.55 13.38 -18.41
N THR A 742 -15.11 12.27 -18.89
CA THR A 742 -15.85 11.33 -18.05
C THR A 742 -14.98 10.12 -17.74
N TYR A 743 -14.49 10.06 -16.51
CA TYR A 743 -13.60 9.03 -15.99
C TYR A 743 -14.45 7.94 -15.35
N TYR A 744 -14.71 6.86 -16.11
CA TYR A 744 -15.45 5.70 -15.63
C TYR A 744 -14.53 4.76 -14.84
N GLU A 745 -14.38 5.02 -13.55
CA GLU A 745 -13.41 4.35 -12.68
C GLU A 745 -14.02 4.13 -11.28
N LYS A 746 -13.69 3.00 -10.66
CA LYS A 746 -13.97 2.77 -9.24
C LYS A 746 -12.75 3.19 -8.43
N LEU A 747 -12.83 4.39 -7.87
CA LEU A 747 -11.67 5.10 -7.32
C LEU A 747 -11.51 4.86 -5.81
N LEU A 748 -10.27 4.62 -5.37
CA LEU A 748 -9.89 4.58 -3.96
C LEU A 748 -8.59 5.33 -3.75
N LEU A 749 -8.63 6.39 -2.93
CA LEU A 749 -7.43 6.98 -2.32
C LEU A 749 -7.26 6.40 -0.91
N PRO A 750 -6.37 5.41 -0.70
CA PRO A 750 -6.23 4.72 0.57
C PRO A 750 -5.65 5.60 1.69
N VAL A 751 -5.87 5.16 2.93
CA VAL A 751 -5.25 5.73 4.13
C VAL A 751 -3.73 5.87 3.98
N GLY A 752 -3.18 6.96 4.51
CA GLY A 752 -1.75 7.28 4.43
C GLY A 752 -1.34 8.07 3.19
N LYS A 753 -2.14 8.14 2.13
CA LYS A 753 -1.89 9.02 0.96
C LYS A 753 -2.44 10.43 1.19
N ILE A 754 -1.85 11.11 2.17
CA ILE A 754 -2.27 12.42 2.69
C ILE A 754 -1.76 13.60 1.84
N ASN A 755 -2.27 14.80 2.09
CA ASN A 755 -1.92 16.07 1.41
C ASN A 755 -2.19 16.09 -0.09
N VAL A 756 -3.17 15.30 -0.53
CA VAL A 756 -3.59 15.25 -1.93
C VAL A 756 -4.60 16.37 -2.19
N VAL A 757 -4.36 17.11 -3.27
CA VAL A 757 -5.28 18.12 -3.79
C VAL A 757 -5.73 17.67 -5.18
N LEU A 758 -7.00 17.32 -5.31
CA LEU A 758 -7.63 16.91 -6.56
C LEU A 758 -8.38 18.09 -7.19
N VAL A 759 -7.96 18.55 -8.36
CA VAL A 759 -8.55 19.71 -9.02
C VAL A 759 -9.06 19.30 -10.38
N GLY A 760 -10.38 19.39 -10.60
CA GLY A 760 -10.94 19.27 -11.94
C GLY A 760 -10.79 20.57 -12.74
N GLU A 761 -10.68 20.46 -14.05
CA GLU A 761 -10.73 21.60 -14.98
C GLU A 761 -12.09 22.32 -14.92
N SER A 762 -13.19 21.57 -14.81
CA SER A 762 -14.48 22.14 -14.43
C SER A 762 -15.38 21.13 -13.74
N LYS A 763 -16.24 21.60 -12.83
CA LYS A 763 -17.20 20.71 -12.17
C LYS A 763 -18.23 20.18 -13.16
N GLU A 764 -18.55 20.91 -14.22
CA GLU A 764 -19.54 20.51 -15.22
C GLU A 764 -19.04 19.37 -16.13
N ASN A 765 -17.73 19.35 -16.42
CA ASN A 765 -17.17 18.48 -17.48
C ASN A 765 -16.08 17.51 -16.99
N THR A 766 -15.47 17.73 -15.83
CA THR A 766 -14.58 16.74 -15.19
C THR A 766 -15.40 15.87 -14.25
N ILE A 767 -15.73 14.65 -14.70
CA ILE A 767 -16.68 13.77 -14.03
C ILE A 767 -16.03 12.43 -13.69
N LEU A 768 -15.92 12.14 -12.39
CA LEU A 768 -15.51 10.84 -11.85
C LEU A 768 -16.75 10.02 -11.59
N THR A 769 -16.88 8.86 -12.24
CA THR A 769 -18.14 8.12 -12.24
C THR A 769 -17.95 6.61 -12.20
N TYR A 770 -18.89 5.93 -11.56
CA TYR A 770 -19.07 4.48 -11.64
C TYR A 770 -20.54 4.14 -11.37
N ASP A 771 -20.93 2.86 -11.44
CA ASP A 771 -22.33 2.44 -11.39
C ASP A 771 -22.59 1.29 -10.40
N ASP A 772 -21.80 1.22 -9.31
CA ASP A 772 -21.93 0.14 -8.32
C ASP A 772 -23.07 0.40 -7.33
N TYR A 773 -23.66 -0.67 -6.81
CA TYR A 773 -24.74 -0.61 -5.82
C TYR A 773 -24.70 -1.82 -4.88
N SER A 774 -25.28 -1.67 -3.69
CA SER A 774 -25.36 -2.73 -2.69
C SER A 774 -26.10 -3.95 -3.24
N GLY A 775 -25.42 -5.10 -3.27
CA GLY A 775 -25.93 -6.35 -3.80
C GLY A 775 -25.71 -6.57 -5.30
N LYS A 776 -25.03 -5.67 -6.03
CA LYS A 776 -24.75 -5.86 -7.47
C LYS A 776 -23.86 -7.09 -7.73
N ASN A 777 -22.81 -7.28 -6.93
CA ASN A 777 -21.83 -8.35 -7.06
C ASN A 777 -21.37 -8.84 -5.67
N ALA A 778 -20.66 -9.97 -5.60
CA ALA A 778 -20.09 -10.49 -4.33
C ALA A 778 -19.19 -9.48 -3.58
N ASN A 779 -18.49 -8.62 -4.31
CA ASN A 779 -17.62 -7.56 -3.77
C ASN A 779 -18.38 -6.30 -3.31
N SER A 780 -19.65 -6.17 -3.70
CA SER A 780 -20.55 -5.05 -3.38
C SER A 780 -21.62 -5.49 -2.38
N SER A 781 -21.25 -6.37 -1.43
CA SER A 781 -22.20 -7.01 -0.51
C SER A 781 -22.87 -6.07 0.49
N GLY A 782 -22.47 -4.80 0.56
CA GLY A 782 -23.14 -3.77 1.37
C GLY A 782 -22.84 -2.35 0.90
N THR A 783 -23.57 -1.37 1.43
CA THR A 783 -23.48 0.06 1.07
C THR A 783 -22.05 0.63 1.14
N SER A 784 -21.23 0.20 2.10
CA SER A 784 -19.87 0.75 2.27
C SER A 784 -18.90 0.40 1.15
N THR A 785 -19.24 -0.56 0.29
CA THR A 785 -18.42 -0.96 -0.88
C THR A 785 -19.07 -0.59 -2.22
N SER A 786 -20.25 0.03 -2.23
CA SER A 786 -20.95 0.46 -3.46
C SER A 786 -20.52 1.84 -3.98
N TYR A 787 -19.43 2.39 -3.47
CA TYR A 787 -18.93 3.70 -3.89
C TYR A 787 -18.47 3.72 -5.35
N SER A 788 -18.66 4.86 -6.02
CA SER A 788 -17.88 5.23 -7.19
C SER A 788 -16.50 5.69 -6.77
N THR A 789 -16.41 6.64 -5.83
CA THR A 789 -15.15 7.16 -5.31
C THR A 789 -15.09 7.06 -3.78
N ALA A 790 -14.00 6.53 -3.26
CA ALA A 790 -13.70 6.48 -1.83
C ALA A 790 -12.41 7.24 -1.50
N ILE A 791 -12.47 8.14 -0.52
CA ILE A 791 -11.34 8.90 -0.01
C ILE A 791 -11.12 8.54 1.46
N ASP A 792 -10.17 7.63 1.70
CA ASP A 792 -9.79 7.15 3.03
C ASP A 792 -8.57 7.90 3.60
N ALA A 793 -8.01 8.83 2.86
CA ALA A 793 -6.87 9.66 3.28
C ALA A 793 -7.30 10.86 4.14
N ASP A 794 -6.49 11.17 5.16
CA ASP A 794 -6.54 12.45 5.87
C ASP A 794 -5.97 13.59 5.00
N ASP A 795 -6.28 14.84 5.34
CA ASP A 795 -5.72 16.04 4.68
C ASP A 795 -5.94 16.06 3.16
N PHE A 796 -7.15 15.68 2.72
CA PHE A 796 -7.54 15.65 1.32
C PHE A 796 -8.37 16.88 0.94
N GLU A 797 -8.14 17.39 -0.26
CA GLU A 797 -8.89 18.49 -0.82
C GLU A 797 -9.36 18.16 -2.24
N ALA A 798 -10.61 18.47 -2.58
CA ALA A 798 -11.11 18.41 -3.94
C ALA A 798 -11.78 19.70 -4.37
N GLN A 799 -11.57 20.08 -5.63
CA GLN A 799 -12.18 21.27 -6.22
C GLN A 799 -12.62 21.09 -7.66
N ASN A 800 -13.69 21.80 -8.05
CA ASN A 800 -14.15 21.93 -9.44
C ASN A 800 -14.31 20.59 -10.16
N ILE A 801 -14.87 19.59 -9.46
CA ILE A 801 -14.98 18.24 -10.00
C ILE A 801 -16.31 17.61 -9.60
N THR A 802 -16.80 16.68 -10.43
CA THR A 802 -18.01 15.90 -10.14
C THR A 802 -17.64 14.50 -9.67
N PHE A 803 -18.20 14.06 -8.53
CA PHE A 803 -18.26 12.67 -8.09
C PHE A 803 -19.67 12.13 -8.36
N ARG A 804 -19.80 11.03 -9.10
CA ARG A 804 -21.11 10.53 -9.53
C ARG A 804 -21.26 9.01 -9.41
N ASN A 805 -22.40 8.56 -8.92
CA ASN A 805 -22.86 7.19 -9.11
C ASN A 805 -24.16 7.16 -9.91
N THR A 806 -24.18 6.38 -11.00
CA THR A 806 -25.33 6.33 -11.92
C THR A 806 -26.34 5.22 -11.60
N ALA A 807 -26.10 4.39 -10.58
CA ALA A 807 -26.97 3.27 -10.25
C ALA A 807 -28.23 3.71 -9.49
N THR A 808 -29.39 3.18 -9.90
CA THR A 808 -30.71 3.45 -9.29
C THR A 808 -31.33 2.23 -8.61
N ALA A 809 -30.68 1.06 -8.69
CA ALA A 809 -31.28 -0.21 -8.31
C ALA A 809 -31.35 -0.45 -6.79
N ALA A 810 -30.38 0.07 -6.03
CA ALA A 810 -30.26 -0.04 -4.58
C ALA A 810 -29.35 1.08 -4.05
N GLN A 811 -28.88 0.97 -2.80
CA GLN A 811 -27.93 1.92 -2.19
C GLN A 811 -26.65 2.05 -3.02
N ALA A 812 -26.35 3.24 -3.53
CA ALA A 812 -25.30 3.47 -4.51
C ALA A 812 -24.54 4.76 -4.18
N VAL A 813 -23.36 4.60 -3.59
CA VAL A 813 -22.57 5.72 -3.08
C VAL A 813 -21.81 6.39 -4.23
N ALA A 814 -21.92 7.72 -4.37
CA ALA A 814 -21.10 8.50 -5.28
C ALA A 814 -19.74 8.82 -4.66
N LEU A 815 -19.76 9.35 -3.44
CA LEU A 815 -18.56 9.68 -2.66
C LEU A 815 -18.65 9.07 -1.27
N ARG A 816 -17.61 8.33 -0.88
CA ARG A 816 -17.39 7.88 0.50
C ARG A 816 -16.19 8.58 1.11
N THR A 817 -16.34 9.17 2.29
CA THR A 817 -15.25 9.79 3.05
C THR A 817 -14.96 9.02 4.32
N ASN A 818 -13.67 8.86 4.65
CA ASN A 818 -13.23 8.13 5.84
C ASN A 818 -11.94 8.68 6.48
N GLY A 819 -11.41 9.80 6.00
CA GLY A 819 -10.28 10.50 6.61
C GLY A 819 -10.70 11.80 7.30
N ASP A 820 -9.85 12.28 8.21
CA ASP A 820 -10.02 13.55 8.92
C ASP A 820 -9.47 14.74 8.11
N ARG A 821 -10.10 15.91 8.26
CA ARG A 821 -9.70 17.18 7.62
C ARG A 821 -9.81 17.10 6.09
N GLN A 822 -10.99 16.70 5.62
CA GLN A 822 -11.30 16.66 4.18
C GLN A 822 -12.10 17.89 3.75
N GLU A 823 -11.74 18.46 2.60
CA GLU A 823 -12.31 19.71 2.09
C GLU A 823 -12.81 19.54 0.65
N TYR A 824 -14.01 20.06 0.36
CA TYR A 824 -14.63 20.00 -0.96
C TYR A 824 -15.14 21.38 -1.37
N TYR A 825 -14.58 21.97 -2.42
CA TYR A 825 -14.95 23.30 -2.91
C TYR A 825 -15.51 23.24 -4.32
N ASN A 826 -16.71 23.79 -4.52
CA ASN A 826 -17.32 23.90 -5.84
C ASN A 826 -17.40 22.53 -6.57
N CYS A 827 -17.73 21.47 -5.84
CA CYS A 827 -17.86 20.11 -6.37
C CYS A 827 -19.33 19.76 -6.58
N ASN A 828 -19.60 18.83 -7.52
CA ASN A 828 -20.91 18.17 -7.59
C ASN A 828 -20.79 16.75 -7.03
N ILE A 829 -21.70 16.34 -6.16
CA ILE A 829 -21.80 14.98 -5.62
C ILE A 829 -23.18 14.45 -6.00
N LEU A 830 -23.24 13.57 -7.00
CA LEU A 830 -24.47 13.25 -7.73
C LEU A 830 -24.80 11.76 -7.63
N GLY A 831 -26.02 11.44 -7.21
CA GLY A 831 -26.50 10.08 -7.18
C GLY A 831 -28.01 9.99 -6.92
N PHE A 832 -28.41 8.89 -6.28
CA PHE A 832 -29.79 8.62 -5.89
C PHE A 832 -29.84 8.25 -4.41
N GLN A 833 -30.11 6.99 -4.09
CA GLN A 833 -30.13 6.52 -2.71
C GLN A 833 -28.69 6.37 -2.18
N ASP A 834 -28.43 6.88 -0.97
CA ASP A 834 -27.13 6.79 -0.28
C ASP A 834 -25.98 7.47 -1.05
N THR A 835 -26.22 8.65 -1.65
CA THR A 835 -25.26 9.34 -2.54
C THR A 835 -23.93 9.70 -1.87
N TYR A 836 -23.95 10.32 -0.69
CA TYR A 836 -22.77 10.82 0.01
C TYR A 836 -22.64 10.12 1.38
N TYR A 837 -21.67 9.21 1.48
CA TYR A 837 -21.43 8.43 2.68
C TYR A 837 -20.24 8.96 3.50
N THR A 838 -20.53 9.62 4.61
CA THR A 838 -19.53 10.12 5.55
C THR A 838 -19.26 9.08 6.65
N TRP A 839 -18.48 8.05 6.26
CA TRP A 839 -18.50 6.74 6.91
C TRP A 839 -18.02 6.74 8.36
N GLY A 840 -17.02 7.57 8.69
CA GLY A 840 -16.47 7.69 10.04
C GLY A 840 -16.03 6.39 10.68
N GLY A 841 -15.32 5.53 9.95
CA GLY A 841 -14.97 4.14 10.29
C GLY A 841 -14.94 3.79 11.79
N SER A 842 -13.86 4.15 12.50
CA SER A 842 -13.66 3.90 13.93
C SER A 842 -13.97 5.10 14.84
N ARG A 843 -14.15 6.29 14.25
CA ARG A 843 -14.50 7.56 14.91
C ARG A 843 -15.10 8.53 13.88
N ALA A 844 -15.81 9.56 14.33
CA ALA A 844 -16.26 10.64 13.44
C ALA A 844 -15.06 11.50 12.99
N HIS A 845 -15.00 11.79 11.70
CA HIS A 845 -14.01 12.68 11.09
C HIS A 845 -14.60 14.05 10.80
N ARG A 846 -13.74 15.04 10.51
CA ARG A 846 -14.16 16.41 10.20
C ARG A 846 -14.08 16.66 8.70
N VAL A 847 -15.19 17.05 8.09
CA VAL A 847 -15.32 17.28 6.65
C VAL A 847 -16.02 18.61 6.36
N TYR A 848 -15.48 19.42 5.46
CA TYR A 848 -16.03 20.72 5.07
C TYR A 848 -16.40 20.74 3.58
N ASN A 849 -17.59 21.23 3.26
CA ASN A 849 -18.09 21.37 1.89
C ASN A 849 -18.53 22.81 1.67
N LYS A 850 -18.01 23.48 0.63
CA LYS A 850 -18.35 24.87 0.32
C LYS A 850 -18.74 25.03 -1.14
N ASN A 851 -19.86 25.71 -1.40
CA ASN A 851 -20.37 25.96 -2.75
C ASN A 851 -20.60 24.68 -3.59
N CYS A 852 -20.87 23.54 -2.94
CA CYS A 852 -21.08 22.26 -3.61
C CYS A 852 -22.56 22.06 -3.98
N LEU A 853 -22.80 21.25 -5.02
CA LEU A 853 -24.12 20.67 -5.30
C LEU A 853 -24.12 19.23 -4.81
N ILE A 854 -25.05 18.88 -3.90
CA ILE A 854 -25.27 17.50 -3.47
C ILE A 854 -26.67 17.10 -3.90
N GLN A 855 -26.78 16.02 -4.67
CA GLN A 855 -28.05 15.56 -5.23
C GLN A 855 -28.31 14.08 -4.97
N GLY A 856 -29.50 13.76 -4.48
CA GLY A 856 -29.95 12.37 -4.34
C GLY A 856 -31.42 12.23 -3.95
N SER A 857 -31.81 11.03 -3.53
CA SER A 857 -33.21 10.67 -3.25
C SER A 857 -33.45 10.29 -1.79
N VAL A 858 -33.08 9.09 -1.39
CA VAL A 858 -33.29 8.55 -0.03
C VAL A 858 -31.95 8.52 0.69
N ASP A 859 -31.91 9.10 1.90
CA ASP A 859 -30.76 9.09 2.81
C ASP A 859 -29.47 9.55 2.13
N PHE A 860 -29.57 10.51 1.22
CA PHE A 860 -28.48 10.76 0.29
C PHE A 860 -27.29 11.50 0.90
N ILE A 861 -27.41 11.99 2.14
CA ILE A 861 -26.30 12.42 3.00
C ILE A 861 -26.40 11.62 4.30
N PHE A 862 -25.51 10.65 4.51
CA PHE A 862 -25.62 9.70 5.63
C PHE A 862 -24.25 9.28 6.15
N GLY A 863 -24.22 8.83 7.41
CA GLY A 863 -22.95 8.61 8.13
C GLY A 863 -22.82 9.41 9.43
N ARG A 864 -21.63 9.30 10.04
CA ARG A 864 -21.40 9.70 11.44
C ARG A 864 -20.45 10.87 11.62
N ASP A 865 -19.82 11.33 10.53
CA ASP A 865 -18.82 12.39 10.57
C ASP A 865 -19.43 13.73 11.02
N ILE A 866 -18.56 14.65 11.45
CA ILE A 866 -18.89 16.04 11.70
C ILE A 866 -18.71 16.81 10.39
N VAL A 867 -19.81 17.22 9.79
CA VAL A 867 -19.81 17.75 8.42
C VAL A 867 -20.49 19.09 8.37
N VAL A 868 -19.80 20.09 7.83
CA VAL A 868 -20.39 21.40 7.52
C VAL A 868 -20.59 21.50 6.02
N PHE A 869 -21.80 21.88 5.63
CA PHE A 869 -22.16 22.31 4.29
C PHE A 869 -22.38 23.81 4.34
N ASP A 870 -21.53 24.57 3.67
CA ASP A 870 -21.53 26.03 3.65
C ASP A 870 -21.87 26.54 2.26
N SER A 871 -22.98 27.26 2.13
CA SER A 871 -23.40 27.87 0.86
C SER A 871 -23.59 26.83 -0.26
N CYS A 872 -23.99 25.61 0.11
CA CYS A 872 -24.23 24.49 -0.81
C CYS A 872 -25.67 24.47 -1.33
N THR A 873 -25.86 23.85 -2.50
CA THR A 873 -27.19 23.48 -3.00
C THR A 873 -27.45 22.01 -2.69
N ILE A 874 -28.57 21.73 -2.02
CA ILE A 874 -28.99 20.38 -1.63
C ILE A 874 -30.24 20.02 -2.44
N ASN A 875 -30.09 19.18 -3.47
CA ASN A 875 -31.15 18.88 -4.44
C ASN A 875 -31.75 17.49 -4.22
N CYS A 876 -33.06 17.42 -3.94
CA CYS A 876 -33.80 16.16 -3.86
C CYS A 876 -34.37 15.77 -5.23
N ASN A 877 -34.04 14.57 -5.71
CA ASN A 877 -34.45 14.07 -7.03
C ASN A 877 -35.52 12.97 -6.99
N ARG A 878 -36.22 12.80 -5.86
CA ARG A 878 -37.34 11.85 -5.74
C ARG A 878 -38.41 12.32 -4.77
N ASN A 879 -39.67 12.04 -5.09
CA ASN A 879 -40.77 12.24 -4.15
C ASN A 879 -40.60 11.36 -2.90
N ASN A 880 -40.96 11.90 -1.75
CA ASN A 880 -40.73 11.33 -0.42
C ASN A 880 -39.25 11.03 -0.11
N GLY A 881 -38.34 11.78 -0.71
CA GLY A 881 -36.91 11.70 -0.39
C GLY A 881 -36.58 12.15 1.03
N THR A 882 -35.42 11.73 1.51
CA THR A 882 -34.84 12.10 2.81
C THR A 882 -33.44 12.64 2.57
N LEU A 883 -33.20 13.89 2.96
CA LEU A 883 -31.92 14.55 2.74
C LEU A 883 -30.84 13.89 3.58
N THR A 884 -31.09 13.77 4.89
CA THR A 884 -30.10 13.26 5.84
C THR A 884 -30.54 11.99 6.55
N ALA A 885 -29.56 11.12 6.80
CA ALA A 885 -29.65 9.98 7.70
C ALA A 885 -28.38 9.91 8.55
N ALA A 886 -28.22 10.85 9.47
CA ALA A 886 -27.08 10.91 10.36
C ALA A 886 -27.10 9.75 11.37
N ASN A 887 -25.91 9.23 11.69
CA ASN A 887 -25.67 8.25 12.75
C ASN A 887 -24.51 8.65 13.69
N THR A 888 -24.23 9.94 13.80
CA THR A 888 -23.22 10.51 14.71
C THR A 888 -23.41 9.99 16.14
N ASP A 889 -22.32 9.56 16.78
CA ASP A 889 -22.41 9.00 18.13
C ASP A 889 -22.78 10.09 19.17
N ALA A 890 -23.43 9.66 20.26
CA ALA A 890 -23.88 10.58 21.31
C ALA A 890 -22.75 11.35 22.02
N GLY A 891 -21.49 10.89 21.88
CA GLY A 891 -20.30 11.51 22.47
C GLY A 891 -19.71 12.69 21.69
N TYR A 892 -20.36 13.12 20.60
CA TYR A 892 -19.95 14.29 19.82
C TYR A 892 -20.93 15.46 20.01
N LEU A 893 -20.38 16.68 20.09
CA LEU A 893 -21.18 17.91 20.29
C LEU A 893 -21.92 18.33 19.01
N TYR A 894 -21.34 18.02 17.84
CA TYR A 894 -21.86 18.39 16.52
C TYR A 894 -21.99 17.14 15.64
N GLY A 895 -22.83 17.24 14.60
CA GLY A 895 -22.99 16.22 13.56
C GLY A 895 -23.03 16.91 12.20
N TYR A 896 -24.16 16.88 11.51
CA TYR A 896 -24.35 17.62 10.27
C TYR A 896 -24.82 19.05 10.53
N VAL A 897 -24.16 20.01 9.88
CA VAL A 897 -24.49 21.43 9.96
C VAL A 897 -24.60 21.98 8.54
N PHE A 898 -25.80 22.42 8.16
CA PHE A 898 -26.05 23.12 6.90
C PHE A 898 -26.13 24.60 7.21
N ASN A 899 -25.26 25.41 6.62
CA ASN A 899 -25.15 26.83 6.86
C ASN A 899 -25.24 27.61 5.54
N ASN A 900 -26.19 28.54 5.46
CA ASN A 900 -26.45 29.34 4.24
C ASN A 900 -26.75 28.48 2.98
N CYS A 901 -27.28 27.27 3.15
CA CYS A 901 -27.56 26.37 2.03
C CYS A 901 -28.90 26.69 1.35
N THR A 902 -29.02 26.31 0.07
CA THR A 902 -30.29 26.36 -0.67
C THR A 902 -30.79 24.94 -0.91
N ILE A 903 -31.97 24.61 -0.39
CA ILE A 903 -32.62 23.32 -0.65
C ILE A 903 -33.49 23.43 -1.90
N THR A 904 -33.37 22.47 -2.80
CA THR A 904 -34.14 22.42 -4.05
C THR A 904 -34.69 21.02 -4.31
N THR A 905 -35.62 20.92 -5.25
CA THR A 905 -36.08 19.65 -5.78
C THR A 905 -36.12 19.70 -7.30
N ASP A 906 -35.93 18.56 -7.94
CA ASP A 906 -36.35 18.43 -9.33
C ASP A 906 -37.87 18.59 -9.45
N VAL A 907 -38.36 19.05 -10.61
CA VAL A 907 -39.81 19.15 -10.84
C VAL A 907 -40.41 17.74 -10.93
N ILE A 908 -39.73 16.87 -11.66
CA ILE A 908 -40.05 15.45 -11.83
C ILE A 908 -38.84 14.67 -11.35
N GLY A 909 -39.04 13.73 -10.43
CA GLY A 909 -37.97 12.89 -9.92
C GLY A 909 -37.48 11.89 -10.95
N PHE A 910 -36.36 11.23 -10.65
CA PHE A 910 -35.74 10.26 -11.55
C PHE A 910 -36.63 9.03 -11.84
N ASP A 911 -37.63 8.78 -10.98
CA ASP A 911 -38.63 7.73 -11.13
C ASP A 911 -39.86 8.17 -11.96
N GLY A 912 -39.83 9.37 -12.55
CA GLY A 912 -40.87 9.91 -13.41
C GLY A 912 -42.04 10.57 -12.68
N ASN A 913 -42.02 10.62 -11.35
CA ASN A 913 -43.11 11.21 -10.56
C ASN A 913 -42.81 12.66 -10.18
N ALA A 914 -43.85 13.50 -10.13
CA ALA A 914 -43.72 14.85 -9.57
C ALA A 914 -43.28 14.81 -8.11
N ILE A 915 -42.31 15.66 -7.75
CA ILE A 915 -41.84 15.78 -6.37
C ILE A 915 -42.75 16.78 -5.65
N THR A 916 -43.63 16.28 -4.80
CA THR A 916 -44.53 17.12 -3.99
C THR A 916 -44.20 17.11 -2.51
N ASN A 917 -43.30 16.19 -2.09
CA ASN A 917 -42.97 15.98 -0.70
C ASN A 917 -41.52 15.48 -0.51
N PHE A 918 -40.82 15.96 0.50
CA PHE A 918 -39.56 15.39 1.01
C PHE A 918 -39.33 15.77 2.49
N TYR A 919 -38.31 15.19 3.13
CA TYR A 919 -37.95 15.45 4.53
C TYR A 919 -36.47 15.84 4.69
N LEU A 920 -36.17 16.77 5.61
CA LEU A 920 -34.81 17.19 6.00
C LEU A 920 -33.94 16.01 6.50
N GLY A 921 -34.58 14.98 7.07
CA GLY A 921 -33.91 13.74 7.39
C GLY A 921 -34.69 12.81 8.31
N ARG A 922 -34.03 11.73 8.70
CA ARG A 922 -34.53 10.72 9.64
C ARG A 922 -33.41 10.14 10.49
N PRO A 923 -33.66 9.71 11.75
CA PRO A 923 -32.61 9.27 12.65
C PRO A 923 -32.16 7.83 12.31
N TRP A 924 -30.94 7.68 11.81
CA TRP A 924 -30.37 6.38 11.47
C TRP A 924 -29.48 5.87 12.60
N GLN A 925 -30.02 5.05 13.51
CA GLN A 925 -29.29 4.57 14.71
C GLN A 925 -28.70 5.74 15.54
N SER A 926 -28.09 5.43 16.69
CA SER A 926 -27.46 6.42 17.58
C SER A 926 -28.38 7.60 17.97
N SER A 927 -27.83 8.64 18.59
CA SER A 927 -28.56 9.87 18.96
C SER A 927 -28.12 11.02 18.04
N PRO A 928 -28.49 11.00 16.73
CA PRO A 928 -27.89 11.84 15.72
C PRO A 928 -28.20 13.33 15.89
N ARG A 929 -27.32 14.15 15.32
CA ARG A 929 -27.41 15.61 15.33
C ARG A 929 -27.38 16.17 13.91
N THR A 930 -28.43 16.88 13.51
CA THR A 930 -28.50 17.60 12.23
C THR A 930 -29.11 18.97 12.46
N VAL A 931 -28.45 20.02 11.98
CA VAL A 931 -28.91 21.41 12.12
C VAL A 931 -28.88 22.14 10.78
N PHE A 932 -29.94 22.89 10.47
CA PHE A 932 -30.01 23.81 9.34
C PHE A 932 -30.00 25.27 9.85
N ILE A 933 -29.11 26.10 9.33
CA ILE A 933 -28.86 27.47 9.78
C ILE A 933 -28.88 28.39 8.56
N ASN A 934 -29.75 29.40 8.55
CA ASN A 934 -29.90 30.36 7.45
C ASN A 934 -30.17 29.71 6.08
N CYS A 935 -30.89 28.58 6.05
CA CYS A 935 -31.12 27.84 4.81
C CYS A 935 -32.44 28.25 4.13
N TYR A 936 -32.46 28.22 2.79
CA TYR A 936 -33.70 28.34 2.02
C TYR A 936 -34.40 26.99 1.90
N GLU A 937 -35.70 26.95 2.22
CA GLU A 937 -36.55 25.74 2.23
C GLU A 937 -37.74 25.90 1.26
N PRO A 938 -37.86 25.03 0.23
CA PRO A 938 -38.90 25.13 -0.79
C PRO A 938 -40.25 24.59 -0.31
N ALA A 939 -41.32 24.88 -1.05
CA ALA A 939 -42.70 24.55 -0.66
C ALA A 939 -42.97 23.04 -0.59
N ASN A 940 -42.13 22.24 -1.26
CA ASN A 940 -42.21 20.79 -1.30
C ASN A 940 -41.71 20.13 0.00
N LEU A 941 -41.13 20.88 0.94
CA LEU A 941 -40.72 20.35 2.24
C LEU A 941 -41.96 19.98 3.06
N ASN A 942 -41.98 18.75 3.59
CA ASN A 942 -43.07 18.30 4.44
C ASN A 942 -43.20 19.18 5.70
N ALA A 943 -44.42 19.47 6.14
CA ALA A 943 -44.68 20.28 7.34
C ALA A 943 -44.12 19.67 8.64
N GLU A 944 -43.95 18.35 8.71
CA GLU A 944 -43.25 17.67 9.81
C GLU A 944 -41.75 18.00 9.84
N GLY A 945 -41.18 18.42 8.70
CA GLY A 945 -39.76 18.65 8.43
C GLY A 945 -38.95 17.36 8.39
N TRP A 946 -39.16 16.47 9.36
CA TRP A 946 -38.35 15.29 9.63
C TRP A 946 -39.23 14.04 9.67
N GLN A 947 -38.67 12.91 9.24
CA GLN A 947 -39.36 11.62 9.21
C GLN A 947 -38.99 10.75 10.41
N GLN A 948 -40.00 10.24 11.13
CA GLN A 948 -39.78 9.28 12.22
C GLN A 948 -39.23 7.96 11.64
N TRP A 949 -38.23 7.38 12.29
CA TRP A 949 -37.65 6.09 11.91
C TRP A 949 -37.50 5.17 13.12
N GLY A 950 -38.38 4.17 13.20
CA GLY A 950 -38.40 3.21 14.31
C GLY A 950 -38.60 3.88 15.68
N ALA A 951 -37.88 3.37 16.67
CA ALA A 951 -37.91 3.84 18.05
C ALA A 951 -36.72 4.78 18.41
N THR A 952 -36.02 5.33 17.42
CA THR A 952 -34.79 6.11 17.64
C THR A 952 -35.11 7.57 17.94
N LYS A 953 -34.58 8.09 19.06
CA LYS A 953 -34.67 9.52 19.43
C LYS A 953 -33.40 10.26 19.01
N PRO A 954 -33.47 11.24 18.09
CA PRO A 954 -32.30 12.02 17.71
C PRO A 954 -31.80 12.86 18.90
N GLY A 955 -30.49 13.11 18.93
CA GLY A 955 -29.87 13.94 19.95
C GLY A 955 -30.19 15.42 19.73
N LEU A 956 -30.27 15.84 18.46
CA LEU A 956 -30.70 17.18 18.08
C LEU A 956 -31.11 17.24 16.61
N TYR A 957 -32.37 17.56 16.33
CA TYR A 957 -32.83 18.01 15.00
C TYR A 957 -33.42 19.39 15.15
N ALA A 958 -32.76 20.38 14.54
CA ALA A 958 -33.16 21.77 14.71
C ALA A 958 -32.88 22.60 13.46
N GLU A 959 -33.63 23.68 13.33
CA GLU A 959 -33.45 24.70 12.31
C GLU A 959 -33.19 26.05 13.01
N TYR A 960 -32.52 27.01 12.37
CA TYR A 960 -32.32 28.36 12.87
C TYR A 960 -32.34 29.35 11.72
N ASN A 961 -33.24 30.33 11.78
CA ASN A 961 -33.34 31.40 10.78
C ASN A 961 -33.43 30.88 9.33
N CYS A 962 -34.00 29.68 9.13
CA CYS A 962 -34.36 29.18 7.81
C CYS A 962 -35.53 30.01 7.25
N PHE A 963 -35.60 30.12 5.92
CA PHE A 963 -36.58 30.95 5.23
C PHE A 963 -37.10 30.26 3.97
N GLY A 964 -38.14 30.83 3.35
CA GLY A 964 -38.81 30.23 2.20
C GLY A 964 -40.11 29.51 2.57
N PRO A 965 -40.90 29.08 1.58
CA PRO A 965 -42.25 28.57 1.81
C PRO A 965 -42.33 27.27 2.63
N GLY A 966 -41.25 26.49 2.75
CA GLY A 966 -41.18 25.27 3.57
C GLY A 966 -40.77 25.49 5.03
N SER A 967 -40.29 26.69 5.38
CA SER A 967 -39.64 27.00 6.68
C SER A 967 -40.57 27.12 7.90
N GLY A 968 -41.87 26.86 7.73
CA GLY A 968 -42.82 26.89 8.85
C GLY A 968 -42.58 25.77 9.85
N TYR A 969 -42.11 26.11 11.06
CA TYR A 969 -41.65 25.12 12.05
C TYR A 969 -42.66 24.74 13.14
N SER A 970 -43.83 25.38 13.21
CA SER A 970 -44.81 25.18 14.29
C SER A 970 -45.43 23.78 14.34
N THR A 971 -45.35 23.03 13.24
CA THR A 971 -45.88 21.67 13.10
C THR A 971 -44.80 20.59 13.02
N ARG A 972 -43.52 20.93 13.24
CA ARG A 972 -42.44 19.94 13.22
C ARG A 972 -42.73 18.81 14.22
N PHE A 973 -42.50 17.57 13.80
CA PHE A 973 -42.71 16.37 14.62
C PHE A 973 -44.14 16.19 15.20
N SER A 974 -45.18 16.78 14.58
CA SER A 974 -46.54 16.72 15.14
C SER A 974 -47.12 15.30 15.15
N THR A 975 -46.67 14.45 14.23
CA THR A 975 -47.09 13.05 14.10
C THR A 975 -46.20 12.05 14.84
N TRP A 976 -45.08 12.51 15.42
CA TRP A 976 -44.13 11.64 16.10
C TRP A 976 -44.65 11.18 17.47
N THR A 977 -44.34 9.94 17.84
CA THR A 977 -44.70 9.43 19.17
C THR A 977 -43.91 10.13 20.28
N ALA A 978 -44.55 10.34 21.44
CA ALA A 978 -43.99 11.16 22.53
C ALA A 978 -42.61 10.70 23.02
N ASP A 979 -42.36 9.39 23.05
CA ASP A 979 -41.11 8.81 23.56
C ASP A 979 -39.88 9.10 22.67
N VAL A 980 -40.10 9.30 21.37
CA VAL A 980 -39.03 9.52 20.38
C VAL A 980 -39.01 10.95 19.82
N LYS A 981 -40.00 11.76 20.20
CA LYS A 981 -40.13 13.15 19.76
C LYS A 981 -38.99 14.02 20.34
N PRO A 982 -38.28 14.80 19.51
CA PRO A 982 -37.31 15.78 19.98
C PRO A 982 -38.01 16.90 20.76
N THR A 983 -37.33 17.44 21.77
CA THR A 983 -37.88 18.53 22.60
C THR A 983 -37.69 19.92 21.98
N VAL A 984 -36.83 20.04 20.98
CA VAL A 984 -36.45 21.30 20.33
C VAL A 984 -36.54 21.09 18.82
N SER A 985 -37.17 22.03 18.11
CA SER A 985 -37.20 22.11 16.64
C SER A 985 -36.57 23.40 16.08
N GLN A 986 -36.25 24.36 16.96
CA GLN A 986 -35.59 25.62 16.63
C GLN A 986 -34.49 25.91 17.64
N LEU A 987 -33.32 26.32 17.17
CA LEU A 987 -32.30 26.85 18.07
C LEU A 987 -32.66 28.28 18.53
N THR A 988 -32.23 28.65 19.72
CA THR A 988 -32.15 30.04 20.16
C THR A 988 -30.97 30.76 19.49
N SER A 989 -30.94 32.09 19.54
CA SER A 989 -29.81 32.87 19.03
C SER A 989 -28.51 32.56 19.78
N GLU A 990 -28.59 32.29 21.09
CA GLU A 990 -27.46 31.89 21.92
C GLU A 990 -26.92 30.50 21.55
N GLU A 991 -27.81 29.53 21.32
CA GLU A 991 -27.41 28.19 20.86
C GLU A 991 -26.82 28.24 19.46
N ALA A 992 -27.42 29.01 18.54
CA ALA A 992 -26.91 29.19 17.18
C ALA A 992 -25.52 29.85 17.16
N ALA A 993 -25.22 30.77 18.09
CA ALA A 993 -23.91 31.40 18.21
C ALA A 993 -22.77 30.40 18.53
N ALA A 994 -23.09 29.20 19.04
CA ALA A 994 -22.11 28.15 19.26
C ALA A 994 -21.68 27.43 17.96
N TYR A 995 -22.43 27.57 16.86
CA TYR A 995 -22.17 26.90 15.57
C TYR A 995 -21.21 27.71 14.68
N THR A 996 -20.02 28.00 15.19
CA THR A 996 -18.93 28.57 14.38
C THR A 996 -17.98 27.47 13.91
N LEU A 997 -17.28 27.65 12.78
CA LEU A 997 -16.28 26.67 12.30
C LEU A 997 -15.22 26.36 13.37
N VAL A 998 -14.79 27.38 14.12
CA VAL A 998 -13.83 27.24 15.22
C VAL A 998 -14.34 26.28 16.28
N ASN A 999 -15.60 26.42 16.68
CA ASN A 999 -16.19 25.55 17.69
C ASN A 999 -16.48 24.15 17.13
N ILE A 1000 -17.00 24.05 15.91
CA ILE A 1000 -17.41 22.78 15.28
C ILE A 1000 -16.20 21.87 15.03
N TYR A 1001 -15.07 22.44 14.62
CA TYR A 1001 -13.86 21.68 14.29
C TYR A 1001 -12.75 21.76 15.34
N ALA A 1002 -13.07 22.30 16.53
CA ALA A 1002 -12.18 22.26 17.68
C ALA A 1002 -11.81 20.81 18.05
N LYS A 1003 -10.62 20.63 18.63
CA LYS A 1003 -10.14 19.31 19.04
C LYS A 1003 -11.02 18.63 20.09
N ASN A 1004 -11.72 19.42 20.90
CA ASN A 1004 -12.51 18.95 22.05
C ASN A 1004 -14.01 18.77 21.73
N THR A 1005 -14.39 18.58 20.47
CA THR A 1005 -15.81 18.36 20.10
C THR A 1005 -16.29 16.93 20.28
N SER A 1006 -15.45 16.07 20.85
CA SER A 1006 -15.68 14.65 21.11
C SER A 1006 -15.18 14.27 22.51
N ASN A 1007 -15.74 13.18 23.07
CA ASN A 1007 -15.23 12.56 24.31
C ASN A 1007 -13.80 11.98 24.15
N ALA A 1008 -13.36 11.74 22.91
CA ALA A 1008 -12.00 11.33 22.56
C ALA A 1008 -11.39 12.39 21.63
N PRO A 1009 -10.73 13.43 22.17
CA PRO A 1009 -10.33 14.61 21.41
C PRO A 1009 -9.53 14.30 20.15
N TYR A 1010 -9.71 15.11 19.11
CA TYR A 1010 -8.84 15.08 17.94
C TYR A 1010 -7.41 15.49 18.32
N GLY A 1011 -6.44 15.10 17.48
CA GLY A 1011 -5.04 15.45 17.71
C GLY A 1011 -4.75 16.95 17.60
N GLU A 1012 -5.63 17.72 16.94
CA GLU A 1012 -5.43 19.16 16.71
C GLU A 1012 -6.76 19.88 16.47
N ASN A 1013 -6.79 21.19 16.72
CA ASN A 1013 -7.84 22.05 16.18
C ASN A 1013 -7.66 22.12 14.66
N TRP A 1014 -8.76 22.09 13.92
CA TRP A 1014 -8.70 22.24 12.47
C TRP A 1014 -9.65 23.35 12.03
N LEU A 1015 -9.25 24.06 10.99
CA LEU A 1015 -10.10 24.95 10.23
C LEU A 1015 -9.88 24.65 8.76
N PRO A 1016 -10.94 24.59 7.95
CA PRO A 1016 -10.80 24.44 6.52
C PRO A 1016 -10.04 25.63 5.93
N SER A 1017 -9.38 25.41 4.79
CA SER A 1017 -8.71 26.48 4.07
C SER A 1017 -9.67 27.64 3.76
N LYS A 1018 -9.23 28.88 4.00
CA LYS A 1018 -10.11 30.07 3.92
C LYS A 1018 -10.63 30.34 2.52
N GLU A 1019 -9.81 30.05 1.52
CA GLU A 1019 -10.13 30.27 0.11
C GLU A 1019 -9.82 28.99 -0.68
N PRO A 1020 -10.68 28.62 -1.66
CA PRO A 1020 -10.30 27.61 -2.64
C PRO A 1020 -8.98 28.02 -3.26
N ILE A 1021 -8.06 27.06 -3.43
CA ILE A 1021 -6.76 27.25 -4.08
C ILE A 1021 -6.88 28.17 -5.30
N ASP A 1022 -6.15 29.27 -5.21
CA ASP A 1022 -5.97 30.20 -6.31
C ASP A 1022 -5.37 29.45 -7.51
N TYR A 1023 -6.03 29.54 -8.67
CA TYR A 1023 -5.67 28.87 -9.92
C TYR A 1023 -4.26 29.28 -10.45
N SER A 1024 -3.55 30.14 -9.72
CA SER A 1024 -2.20 30.64 -9.94
C SER A 1024 -1.07 29.60 -9.81
N ILE A 1025 -1.37 28.31 -9.60
CA ILE A 1025 -0.41 27.20 -9.52
C ILE A 1025 -0.64 26.08 -10.56
N ILE A 1026 -1.48 26.33 -11.58
CA ILE A 1026 -1.75 25.39 -12.67
C ILE A 1026 -0.80 25.68 -13.85
N PRO A 1027 -0.25 24.68 -14.57
CA PRO A 1027 0.71 24.89 -15.65
C PRO A 1027 0.22 25.84 -16.76
N VAL A 1028 1.17 26.45 -17.47
CA VAL A 1028 0.90 27.30 -18.64
C VAL A 1028 0.34 26.46 -19.79
N GLU A 1029 -0.86 26.81 -20.25
CA GLU A 1029 -1.50 26.10 -21.35
C GLU A 1029 -1.30 26.86 -22.67
N LEU A 1030 -0.37 26.33 -23.49
CA LEU A 1030 -0.10 26.84 -24.84
C LEU A 1030 -1.19 26.38 -25.82
N ASN A 1031 -2.17 27.24 -26.09
CA ASN A 1031 -3.28 26.96 -27.01
C ASN A 1031 -2.83 26.76 -28.45
N SER A 1032 -1.86 27.55 -28.92
CA SER A 1032 -1.36 27.42 -30.28
C SER A 1032 0.04 28.00 -30.41
N PHE A 1033 0.81 27.42 -31.33
CA PHE A 1033 2.07 27.96 -31.80
C PHE A 1033 2.19 27.65 -33.29
N SER A 1034 2.45 28.67 -34.11
CA SER A 1034 2.58 28.54 -35.56
C SER A 1034 3.77 29.32 -36.10
N ALA A 1035 4.35 28.81 -37.19
CA ALA A 1035 5.40 29.48 -37.95
C ALA A 1035 4.92 29.66 -39.41
N THR A 1036 4.78 30.91 -39.86
CA THR A 1036 4.31 31.22 -41.21
C THR A 1036 5.40 31.93 -42.00
N VAL A 1037 5.76 31.38 -43.15
CA VAL A 1037 6.75 31.98 -44.06
C VAL A 1037 6.14 33.19 -44.77
N GLN A 1038 6.90 34.28 -44.83
CA GLN A 1038 6.58 35.48 -45.62
C GLN A 1038 7.85 35.97 -46.31
N ASN A 1039 8.10 35.55 -47.55
CA ASN A 1039 9.34 35.85 -48.28
C ASN A 1039 10.60 35.41 -47.49
N ASP A 1040 11.47 36.36 -47.12
CA ASP A 1040 12.74 36.18 -46.41
C ASP A 1040 12.59 36.21 -44.87
N LYS A 1041 11.36 36.10 -44.34
CA LYS A 1041 11.08 36.11 -42.90
C LYS A 1041 10.08 35.02 -42.53
N VAL A 1042 10.15 34.58 -41.27
CA VAL A 1042 9.17 33.68 -40.65
C VAL A 1042 8.50 34.42 -39.51
N VAL A 1043 7.16 34.48 -39.55
CA VAL A 1043 6.33 35.05 -38.49
C VAL A 1043 5.88 33.93 -37.57
N LEU A 1044 6.34 33.99 -36.33
CA LEU A 1044 5.91 33.13 -35.24
C LEU A 1044 4.77 33.78 -34.48
N LYS A 1045 3.70 33.02 -34.22
CA LYS A 1045 2.60 33.46 -33.36
C LYS A 1045 2.26 32.37 -32.38
N TRP A 1046 2.04 32.73 -31.12
CA TRP A 1046 1.53 31.81 -30.13
C TRP A 1046 0.52 32.46 -29.21
N LYS A 1047 -0.33 31.61 -28.65
CA LYS A 1047 -1.43 31.99 -27.77
C LYS A 1047 -1.43 31.08 -26.56
N THR A 1048 -1.58 31.67 -25.39
CA THR A 1048 -1.78 30.93 -24.13
C THR A 1048 -3.22 31.11 -23.66
N ALA A 1049 -3.83 30.05 -23.12
CA ALA A 1049 -5.07 30.18 -22.35
C ALA A 1049 -4.77 30.79 -20.98
N THR A 1050 -3.70 30.29 -20.34
CA THR A 1050 -3.21 30.71 -19.03
C THR A 1050 -1.68 30.78 -19.05
N GLU A 1051 -1.10 31.63 -18.21
CA GLU A 1051 0.31 31.60 -17.84
C GLU A 1051 0.43 31.58 -16.32
N THR A 1052 1.42 30.90 -15.80
CA THR A 1052 1.67 30.68 -14.39
C THR A 1052 3.16 30.68 -14.21
N ASN A 1053 3.64 31.54 -13.32
CA ASN A 1053 5.06 31.69 -13.04
C ASN A 1053 5.90 31.96 -14.29
N ASN A 1054 5.32 32.40 -15.43
CA ASN A 1054 6.02 32.45 -16.70
C ASN A 1054 6.95 33.67 -16.75
N SER A 1055 8.25 33.44 -16.62
CA SER A 1055 9.30 34.45 -16.82
C SER A 1055 9.33 34.89 -18.29
N GLY A 1056 9.13 33.93 -19.21
CA GLY A 1056 8.96 34.21 -20.62
C GLY A 1056 9.44 33.10 -21.54
N TRP A 1057 9.55 33.43 -22.82
CA TRP A 1057 9.73 32.49 -23.91
C TRP A 1057 11.08 32.71 -24.57
N SER A 1058 12.01 31.77 -24.41
CA SER A 1058 13.18 31.70 -25.28
C SER A 1058 12.75 31.07 -26.61
N VAL A 1059 12.67 31.89 -27.66
CA VAL A 1059 12.38 31.43 -29.01
C VAL A 1059 13.65 30.80 -29.57
N GLU A 1060 13.59 29.52 -29.91
CA GLU A 1060 14.73 28.79 -30.45
C GLU A 1060 14.49 28.40 -31.91
N ARG A 1061 15.57 28.42 -32.70
CA ARG A 1061 15.58 28.07 -34.11
C ARG A 1061 16.68 27.05 -34.41
N SER A 1062 16.36 26.10 -35.28
CA SER A 1062 17.32 25.24 -35.98
C SER A 1062 17.16 25.44 -37.49
N LYS A 1063 18.26 25.41 -38.25
CA LYS A 1063 18.25 25.47 -39.72
C LYS A 1063 18.78 24.14 -40.25
N ASP A 1064 18.06 23.49 -41.17
CA ASP A 1064 18.45 22.23 -41.82
C ASP A 1064 18.88 21.14 -40.82
N ASN A 1065 18.19 21.06 -39.68
CA ASN A 1065 18.48 20.17 -38.54
C ASN A 1065 19.85 20.41 -37.86
N ASP A 1066 20.43 21.60 -37.97
CA ASP A 1066 21.60 22.05 -37.19
C ASP A 1066 21.24 22.23 -35.69
N VAL A 1067 22.24 22.52 -34.86
CA VAL A 1067 22.07 22.76 -33.41
C VAL A 1067 21.09 23.91 -33.15
N TRP A 1068 20.15 23.69 -32.21
CA TRP A 1068 19.21 24.70 -31.74
C TRP A 1068 19.92 25.93 -31.16
N LYS A 1069 19.50 27.12 -31.60
CA LYS A 1069 20.00 28.41 -31.12
C LYS A 1069 18.86 29.27 -30.61
N SER A 1070 19.00 29.82 -29.42
CA SER A 1070 18.07 30.86 -28.92
C SER A 1070 18.27 32.13 -29.76
N ILE A 1071 17.21 32.59 -30.40
CA ILE A 1071 17.24 33.76 -31.29
C ILE A 1071 16.65 35.01 -30.61
N THR A 1072 15.80 34.85 -29.59
CA THR A 1072 15.32 35.94 -28.75
C THR A 1072 14.69 35.40 -27.46
N PHE A 1073 14.49 36.28 -26.48
CA PHE A 1073 13.65 36.04 -25.31
C PHE A 1073 12.50 37.05 -25.29
N ILE A 1074 11.26 36.56 -25.19
CA ILE A 1074 10.05 37.39 -25.04
C ILE A 1074 9.54 37.25 -23.60
N PRO A 1075 9.53 38.34 -22.80
CA PRO A 1075 8.99 38.28 -21.44
C PRO A 1075 7.55 37.76 -21.42
N GLY A 1076 7.28 36.85 -20.49
CA GLY A 1076 5.94 36.35 -20.20
C GLY A 1076 5.12 37.35 -19.41
N ALA A 1077 3.83 37.10 -19.25
CA ALA A 1077 2.95 37.91 -18.44
C ALA A 1077 2.99 37.52 -16.94
N GLY A 1078 3.94 36.68 -16.52
CA GLY A 1078 4.01 36.13 -15.17
C GLY A 1078 2.89 35.12 -14.94
N THR A 1079 1.98 35.45 -14.02
CA THR A 1079 0.78 34.65 -13.76
C THR A 1079 -0.47 35.39 -14.25
N THR A 1080 -1.20 34.81 -15.20
CA THR A 1080 -2.43 35.34 -15.79
C THR A 1080 -3.36 34.23 -16.26
N THR A 1081 -4.64 34.34 -15.95
CA THR A 1081 -5.71 33.49 -16.52
C THR A 1081 -6.37 34.13 -17.75
N SER A 1082 -6.00 35.36 -18.09
CA SER A 1082 -6.41 36.00 -19.34
C SER A 1082 -5.54 35.50 -20.48
N ILE A 1083 -6.20 35.13 -21.57
CA ILE A 1083 -5.57 34.76 -22.83
C ILE A 1083 -4.51 35.81 -23.21
N LYS A 1084 -3.29 35.36 -23.51
CA LYS A 1084 -2.24 36.21 -24.08
C LYS A 1084 -1.90 35.75 -25.50
N GLU A 1085 -1.62 36.74 -26.33
CA GLU A 1085 -1.18 36.54 -27.70
C GLU A 1085 0.20 37.17 -27.86
N TYR A 1086 1.13 36.39 -28.40
CA TYR A 1086 2.49 36.79 -28.63
C TYR A 1086 2.83 36.61 -30.11
N SER A 1087 3.77 37.43 -30.58
CA SER A 1087 4.33 37.24 -31.91
C SER A 1087 5.79 37.63 -31.95
N TYR A 1088 6.53 36.93 -32.80
CA TYR A 1088 7.91 37.25 -33.12
C TYR A 1088 8.13 37.09 -34.62
N THR A 1089 8.95 37.94 -35.23
CA THR A 1089 9.29 37.82 -36.65
C THR A 1089 10.79 37.63 -36.79
N ASP A 1090 11.19 36.46 -37.27
CA ASP A 1090 12.56 36.16 -37.63
C ASP A 1090 12.83 36.61 -39.08
N LYS A 1091 13.88 37.42 -39.29
CA LYS A 1091 14.11 38.19 -40.54
C LYS A 1091 15.43 37.83 -41.21
N ASN A 1092 15.57 38.20 -42.48
CA ASN A 1092 16.79 38.02 -43.29
C ASN A 1092 17.21 36.54 -43.41
N LEU A 1093 16.23 35.65 -43.52
CA LEU A 1093 16.45 34.22 -43.64
C LEU A 1093 16.87 33.86 -45.07
N GLN A 1094 17.93 33.06 -45.17
CA GLN A 1094 18.34 32.47 -46.45
C GLN A 1094 17.43 31.30 -46.81
N SER A 1095 17.41 30.89 -48.09
CA SER A 1095 16.72 29.68 -48.50
C SER A 1095 17.16 28.47 -47.65
N GLY A 1096 16.20 27.67 -47.20
CA GLY A 1096 16.45 26.51 -46.33
C GLY A 1096 15.23 26.14 -45.49
N SER A 1097 15.32 25.00 -44.80
CA SER A 1097 14.31 24.56 -43.86
C SER A 1097 14.63 25.09 -42.47
N TYR A 1098 13.68 25.78 -41.83
CA TYR A 1098 13.83 26.27 -40.47
C TYR A 1098 12.84 25.58 -39.55
N GLN A 1099 13.31 25.12 -38.40
CA GLN A 1099 12.48 24.61 -37.32
C GLN A 1099 12.50 25.62 -36.17
N TYR A 1100 11.35 25.82 -35.55
CA TYR A 1100 11.16 26.72 -34.41
C TYR A 1100 10.52 25.97 -33.26
N ARG A 1101 10.94 26.28 -32.04
CA ARG A 1101 10.27 25.87 -30.80
C ARG A 1101 10.34 26.99 -29.79
N LEU A 1102 9.38 27.02 -28.88
CA LEU A 1102 9.39 27.90 -27.73
C LEU A 1102 9.95 27.12 -26.55
N LYS A 1103 10.88 27.71 -25.82
CA LYS A 1103 11.28 27.28 -24.48
C LYS A 1103 10.62 28.22 -23.49
N GLN A 1104 9.50 27.80 -22.91
CA GLN A 1104 8.85 28.53 -21.84
C GLN A 1104 9.69 28.39 -20.58
N ILE A 1105 10.03 29.50 -19.93
CA ILE A 1105 10.88 29.53 -18.74
C ILE A 1105 10.07 30.17 -17.63
N ASP A 1106 10.03 29.52 -16.47
CA ASP A 1106 9.34 30.02 -15.29
C ASP A 1106 10.25 30.94 -14.45
N LEU A 1107 9.69 31.70 -13.49
CA LEU A 1107 10.44 32.66 -12.65
C LEU A 1107 11.45 31.96 -11.73
N ASP A 1108 11.25 30.67 -11.45
CA ASP A 1108 12.20 29.83 -10.71
C ASP A 1108 13.31 29.21 -11.59
N GLY A 1109 13.25 29.44 -12.91
CA GLY A 1109 14.23 28.98 -13.89
C GLY A 1109 13.97 27.58 -14.47
N THR A 1110 12.90 26.90 -14.05
CA THR A 1110 12.42 25.69 -14.72
C THR A 1110 11.86 26.01 -16.11
N PHE A 1111 11.77 25.01 -17.01
CA PHE A 1111 11.35 25.26 -18.38
C PHE A 1111 10.71 24.06 -19.07
N GLU A 1112 9.86 24.35 -20.06
CA GLU A 1112 9.24 23.38 -20.97
C GLU A 1112 9.35 23.82 -22.43
N TYR A 1113 9.28 22.87 -23.36
CA TYR A 1113 9.34 23.15 -24.80
C TYR A 1113 7.98 22.98 -25.48
N SER A 1114 7.65 23.86 -26.41
CA SER A 1114 6.51 23.68 -27.30
C SER A 1114 6.75 22.57 -28.33
N SER A 1115 5.69 22.19 -29.05
CA SER A 1115 5.83 21.47 -30.31
C SER A 1115 6.70 22.25 -31.31
N ILE A 1116 7.40 21.52 -32.19
CA ILE A 1116 8.26 22.11 -33.21
C ILE A 1116 7.40 22.52 -34.42
N GLN A 1117 7.61 23.75 -34.88
CA GLN A 1117 7.00 24.29 -36.11
C GLN A 1117 8.06 24.38 -37.20
N THR A 1118 7.76 23.81 -38.37
CA THR A 1118 8.69 23.82 -39.51
C THR A 1118 8.23 24.85 -40.54
N ALA A 1119 9.15 25.66 -41.05
CA ALA A 1119 8.94 26.69 -42.04
C ALA A 1119 10.02 26.58 -43.12
N LYS A 1120 9.62 26.24 -44.35
CA LYS A 1120 10.52 26.18 -45.51
C LYS A 1120 10.59 27.55 -46.17
N VAL A 1121 11.70 28.23 -46.02
CA VAL A 1121 11.93 29.53 -46.67
C VAL A 1121 12.53 29.24 -48.04
N GLU A 1122 11.79 29.57 -49.09
CA GLU A 1122 12.24 29.48 -50.47
C GLU A 1122 12.47 30.89 -51.02
N MET A 1123 13.70 31.18 -51.42
CA MET A 1123 14.03 32.47 -52.02
C MET A 1123 13.57 32.46 -53.48
N ILE A 1124 12.33 32.91 -53.70
CA ILE A 1124 11.84 33.18 -55.06
C ILE A 1124 12.60 34.42 -55.58
N PRO A 1125 13.32 34.32 -56.71
CA PRO A 1125 13.97 35.47 -57.33
C PRO A 1125 12.95 36.59 -57.53
N GLN A 1126 13.25 37.85 -57.18
CA GLN A 1126 12.30 38.95 -57.41
C GLN A 1126 12.28 39.43 -58.87
N GLU A 1127 13.31 39.06 -59.63
CA GLU A 1127 13.47 39.47 -61.02
C GLU A 1127 13.97 38.30 -61.86
N TYR A 1128 13.62 38.33 -63.15
CA TYR A 1128 14.28 37.47 -64.13
C TYR A 1128 15.76 37.84 -64.23
N SER A 1129 16.64 36.83 -64.27
CA SER A 1129 18.07 37.02 -64.54
C SER A 1129 18.56 35.98 -65.55
N LEU A 1130 19.61 36.33 -66.29
CA LEU A 1130 20.24 35.46 -67.28
C LEU A 1130 21.74 35.76 -67.29
N LYS A 1131 22.58 34.74 -67.09
CA LYS A 1131 24.05 34.86 -67.12
C LYS A 1131 24.67 33.55 -67.60
N ASN A 1132 25.90 33.60 -68.09
CA ASN A 1132 26.67 32.40 -68.42
C ASN A 1132 28.08 32.47 -67.82
N PHE A 1133 28.61 31.31 -67.42
CA PHE A 1133 29.98 31.16 -66.93
C PHE A 1133 30.56 29.80 -67.34
N PRO A 1134 31.83 29.72 -67.78
CA PRO A 1134 32.72 30.86 -68.06
C PRO A 1134 32.26 31.71 -69.26
N ASN A 1135 32.73 32.96 -69.37
CA ASN A 1135 32.52 33.83 -70.54
C ASN A 1135 33.72 34.79 -70.67
N PRO A 1136 34.66 34.61 -71.62
CA PRO A 1136 34.61 33.66 -72.74
C PRO A 1136 34.66 32.17 -72.34
N PHE A 1137 34.17 31.26 -73.19
CA PHE A 1137 34.11 29.81 -72.93
C PHE A 1137 34.68 28.95 -74.07
N ASN A 1138 35.05 27.69 -73.77
CA ASN A 1138 35.56 26.70 -74.75
C ASN A 1138 35.48 25.25 -74.21
N PRO A 1139 34.86 24.29 -74.93
CA PRO A 1139 33.82 24.50 -75.93
C PRO A 1139 32.45 24.76 -75.29
N SER A 1140 32.31 24.61 -73.96
CA SER A 1140 31.02 24.69 -73.26
C SER A 1140 30.95 25.77 -72.18
N THR A 1141 29.73 26.26 -71.91
CA THR A 1141 29.40 27.21 -70.84
C THR A 1141 28.15 26.76 -70.11
N THR A 1142 28.05 27.06 -68.82
CA THR A 1142 26.79 26.94 -68.06
C THR A 1142 26.02 28.25 -68.15
N ILE A 1143 24.75 28.19 -68.56
CA ILE A 1143 23.80 29.30 -68.56
C ILE A 1143 22.94 29.17 -67.30
N LYS A 1144 23.01 30.16 -66.41
CA LYS A 1144 22.19 30.28 -65.19
C LYS A 1144 21.12 31.34 -65.38
N TYR A 1145 19.89 31.03 -64.99
CA TYR A 1145 18.77 31.95 -65.11
C TYR A 1145 17.81 31.83 -63.93
N ALA A 1146 17.09 32.91 -63.64
CA ALA A 1146 16.17 33.00 -62.52
C ALA A 1146 14.78 33.41 -63.00
N LEU A 1147 13.74 32.83 -62.41
CA LEU A 1147 12.33 33.07 -62.72
C LEU A 1147 11.61 33.53 -61.43
N PRO A 1148 10.98 34.73 -61.43
CA PRO A 1148 10.22 35.21 -60.28
C PRO A 1148 8.84 34.58 -60.12
N LYS A 1149 8.40 33.80 -61.11
CA LYS A 1149 7.15 33.05 -61.12
C LYS A 1149 7.22 31.94 -62.17
N ASP A 1150 6.28 31.02 -62.10
CA ASP A 1150 6.08 29.97 -63.09
C ASP A 1150 5.97 30.58 -64.49
N SER A 1151 6.70 30.02 -65.45
CA SER A 1151 6.81 30.57 -66.80
C SER A 1151 7.07 29.45 -67.81
N LYS A 1152 6.53 29.60 -69.03
CA LYS A 1152 7.02 28.82 -70.17
C LYS A 1152 8.39 29.40 -70.55
N VAL A 1153 9.46 28.62 -70.39
CA VAL A 1153 10.83 29.10 -70.61
C VAL A 1153 11.39 28.59 -71.93
N GLN A 1154 11.95 29.49 -72.71
CA GLN A 1154 12.85 29.17 -73.82
C GLN A 1154 14.21 29.83 -73.64
N ILE A 1155 15.29 29.06 -73.86
CA ILE A 1155 16.65 29.61 -73.99
C ILE A 1155 17.16 29.36 -75.40
N ILE A 1156 17.24 30.43 -76.18
CA ILE A 1156 17.61 30.37 -77.59
C ILE A 1156 18.93 31.09 -77.81
N ILE A 1157 19.81 30.49 -78.61
CA ILE A 1157 21.13 31.03 -78.94
C ILE A 1157 21.12 31.44 -80.41
N TYR A 1158 21.67 32.62 -80.69
CA TYR A 1158 21.73 33.25 -81.99
C TYR A 1158 23.17 33.62 -82.36
N ASN A 1159 23.50 33.59 -83.65
CA ASN A 1159 24.75 34.16 -84.16
C ASN A 1159 24.64 35.69 -84.32
N THR A 1160 25.71 36.37 -84.71
CA THR A 1160 25.72 37.84 -84.91
C THR A 1160 24.82 38.32 -86.06
N LEU A 1161 24.35 37.42 -86.93
CA LEU A 1161 23.40 37.72 -88.01
C LEU A 1161 21.93 37.57 -87.55
N GLY A 1162 21.70 37.13 -86.31
CA GLY A 1162 20.36 36.90 -85.76
C GLY A 1162 19.75 35.54 -86.14
N GLU A 1163 20.53 34.64 -86.73
CA GLU A 1163 20.07 33.29 -87.04
C GLU A 1163 20.09 32.41 -85.79
N LYS A 1164 19.02 31.63 -85.57
CA LYS A 1164 18.91 30.69 -84.45
C LYS A 1164 19.89 29.53 -84.63
N VAL A 1165 20.81 29.39 -83.67
CA VAL A 1165 21.85 28.37 -83.64
C VAL A 1165 21.44 27.17 -82.80
N ALA A 1166 20.79 27.39 -81.66
CA ALA A 1166 20.33 26.32 -80.77
C ALA A 1166 19.13 26.76 -79.92
N ASN A 1167 18.34 25.79 -79.46
CA ASN A 1167 17.33 25.95 -78.42
C ASN A 1167 17.68 25.02 -77.26
N VAL A 1168 18.24 25.54 -76.18
CA VAL A 1168 18.81 24.75 -75.08
C VAL A 1168 17.82 24.49 -73.94
N VAL A 1169 16.72 25.25 -73.87
CA VAL A 1169 15.60 25.01 -72.94
C VAL A 1169 14.30 25.31 -73.68
N ASP A 1170 13.29 24.45 -73.56
CA ASP A 1170 11.94 24.70 -74.06
C ASP A 1170 10.90 23.91 -73.22
N LEU A 1171 10.66 24.34 -71.99
CA LEU A 1171 9.79 23.63 -71.06
C LEU A 1171 9.10 24.59 -70.07
N GLN A 1172 8.01 24.13 -69.47
CA GLN A 1172 7.32 24.86 -68.39
C GLN A 1172 8.16 24.71 -67.12
N GLN A 1173 8.48 25.81 -66.44
CA GLN A 1173 9.28 25.80 -65.21
C GLN A 1173 8.60 26.65 -64.13
N GLU A 1174 8.66 26.19 -62.88
CA GLU A 1174 8.15 26.91 -61.71
C GLU A 1174 9.03 28.14 -61.37
N ALA A 1175 8.60 28.98 -60.43
CA ALA A 1175 9.42 30.05 -59.90
C ALA A 1175 10.71 29.49 -59.26
N GLY A 1176 11.89 29.98 -59.64
CA GLY A 1176 13.14 29.42 -59.13
C GLY A 1176 14.40 29.80 -59.91
N VAL A 1177 15.54 29.23 -59.52
CA VAL A 1177 16.83 29.40 -60.20
C VAL A 1177 17.19 28.10 -60.91
N TYR A 1178 17.57 28.20 -62.17
CA TYR A 1178 17.84 27.07 -63.05
C TYR A 1178 19.20 27.23 -63.73
N GLU A 1179 19.79 26.12 -64.13
CA GLU A 1179 21.00 26.10 -64.93
C GLU A 1179 20.90 25.07 -66.06
N THR A 1180 21.47 25.40 -67.22
CA THR A 1180 21.61 24.50 -68.37
C THR A 1180 23.01 24.63 -68.94
N THR A 1181 23.50 23.62 -69.65
CA THR A 1181 24.82 23.66 -70.29
C THR A 1181 24.66 23.79 -71.80
N PHE A 1182 25.45 24.67 -72.40
CA PHE A 1182 25.55 24.82 -73.85
C PHE A 1182 26.94 24.39 -74.31
N ASP A 1183 27.00 23.42 -75.22
CA ASP A 1183 28.23 22.98 -75.88
C ASP A 1183 28.27 23.54 -77.32
N ALA A 1184 29.28 24.34 -77.60
CA ALA A 1184 29.52 24.99 -78.88
C ALA A 1184 30.64 24.34 -79.68
N GLY A 1185 30.99 23.07 -79.41
CA GLY A 1185 32.07 22.35 -80.07
C GLY A 1185 32.02 22.36 -81.60
N ASN A 1186 30.83 22.47 -82.20
CA ASN A 1186 30.63 22.51 -83.65
C ASN A 1186 30.50 23.94 -84.24
N LEU A 1187 30.65 24.98 -83.42
CA LEU A 1187 30.51 26.38 -83.82
C LEU A 1187 31.87 27.06 -83.99
N THR A 1188 31.95 28.16 -84.74
CA THR A 1188 33.19 28.92 -84.94
C THR A 1188 33.42 29.91 -83.78
N SER A 1189 34.68 30.23 -83.45
CA SER A 1189 34.99 31.27 -82.46
C SER A 1189 34.31 32.58 -82.83
N GLY A 1190 33.69 33.25 -81.86
CA GLY A 1190 32.90 34.45 -82.12
C GLY A 1190 31.98 34.85 -80.98
N ILE A 1191 31.23 35.92 -81.20
CA ILE A 1191 30.19 36.40 -80.28
C ILE A 1191 28.87 35.74 -80.66
N TYR A 1192 28.17 35.21 -79.66
CA TYR A 1192 26.81 34.69 -79.77
C TYR A 1192 25.91 35.48 -78.83
N LEU A 1193 24.65 35.65 -79.21
CA LEU A 1193 23.61 36.18 -78.34
C LEU A 1193 22.79 35.02 -77.80
N TYR A 1194 22.34 35.11 -76.56
CA TYR A 1194 21.40 34.15 -76.00
C TYR A 1194 20.30 34.86 -75.26
N GLN A 1195 19.09 34.32 -75.40
CA GLN A 1195 17.89 34.92 -74.88
C GLN A 1195 17.19 33.98 -73.93
N LEU A 1196 16.79 34.50 -72.77
CA LEU A 1196 15.76 33.92 -71.92
C LEU A 1196 14.44 34.54 -72.37
N ILE A 1197 13.54 33.71 -72.90
CA ILE A 1197 12.21 34.12 -73.32
C ILE A 1197 11.22 33.46 -72.38
N THR A 1198 10.36 34.27 -71.79
CA THR A 1198 9.19 33.83 -71.04
C THR A 1198 7.93 34.48 -71.58
N ASP A 1199 6.77 34.09 -71.06
CA ASP A 1199 5.48 34.69 -71.41
C ASP A 1199 5.42 36.21 -71.15
N GLU A 1200 6.33 36.73 -70.31
CA GLU A 1200 6.32 38.13 -69.86
C GLU A 1200 7.60 38.91 -70.10
N LYS A 1201 8.75 38.25 -70.25
CA LYS A 1201 10.03 38.94 -70.38
C LYS A 1201 10.97 38.24 -71.34
N VAL A 1202 11.69 39.06 -72.10
CA VAL A 1202 12.82 38.62 -72.91
C VAL A 1202 14.08 39.29 -72.37
N LEU A 1203 15.03 38.51 -71.88
CA LEU A 1203 16.38 38.97 -71.54
C LEU A 1203 17.35 38.49 -72.60
N THR A 1204 18.23 39.36 -73.08
CA THR A 1204 19.25 39.03 -74.08
C THR A 1204 20.62 39.34 -73.51
N GLU A 1205 21.53 38.37 -73.58
CA GLU A 1205 22.91 38.51 -73.16
C GLU A 1205 23.87 38.04 -74.25
N LYS A 1206 25.14 38.41 -74.13
CA LYS A 1206 26.19 38.00 -75.06
C LYS A 1206 27.14 36.98 -74.43
N MET A 1207 27.50 35.96 -75.17
CA MET A 1207 28.54 35.00 -74.81
C MET A 1207 29.62 34.95 -75.89
N MET A 1208 30.86 34.71 -75.50
CA MET A 1208 32.01 34.66 -76.40
C MET A 1208 32.63 33.27 -76.41
N LEU A 1209 32.65 32.61 -77.56
CA LEU A 1209 33.34 31.35 -77.78
C LEU A 1209 34.77 31.64 -78.29
N VAL A 1210 35.79 31.10 -77.61
CA VAL A 1210 37.21 31.22 -78.01
C VAL A 1210 37.83 29.84 -78.12
N LYS A 1211 37.89 29.31 -79.35
CA LYS A 1211 38.61 28.06 -79.66
C LYS A 1211 40.11 28.25 -79.76
#